data_AF-A0A926QS82-F1
#
_entry.id   AF-A0A926QS82-F1
#
_cell.length_a   1.000
_cell.length_b   1.000
_cell.length_c   1.000
_cell.angle_alpha   90.00
_cell.angle_beta   90.00
_cell.angle_gamma   90.00
#
_symmetry.space_group_name_H-M   'P 1'
#
loop_
_entity.id
_entity.type
_entity.pdbx_description
1 polymer ?
#
loop_
_entity_poly.entity_id
_entity_poly.type
_entity_poly.pdbx_seq_one_letter_code
_entity_poly.pdbx_strand_id
1 'polypeptide(L)'
;MEEFRGRRPGSGDGEEVTFALQADPGENARFEQPPFRVRRYRRMPGRHPVMVQEAVGPEAERRMRRHVRLFGSLADFHGPHLPRQLAHVLAHDDTTRPHRLLLDCRGERLADLGSPDRLHGPRLRTVVRDLFEAVAGLHEPRLVHGRISPEHLWWDDTDGLQLAGLDGAVHATEPLPERPATQWDAPGFRPGLPAAAEQDVHSAALVAFWIATGETLPRGASREHLHALLGQGHEDWLQELLRSAFPLGSAGAAPARELVRLLADGDEPSGLFERPFAERLRRREAVAREEFRALRARQRTDGAGRPRAVVAPAVPGTRRPGWWRRIPLRPRSGRPTARGLVVECPMCLSELDWDTAERVVLDEARGMVPEAELTPPGDAARDAQLARTYVVCPGNDDVPRHELPYRYPTFGTEPVRIGLVGASTTGKSHLLAAMIDQARKSTVMARFGLRVEALDPQRYHRYLGDVVTPFIDGRQELPATADRPDLRYSTGLIVTDEHSRRSHSVIFFDVAGGRLERTGRESDFLNRLSALLCVVDPTRVEGLTGHRGTTGRDPAFEHVRQRLRQQLADPAVPFLPVPCALVVTKCDLLRFRGYREIDGWLHEKPDAEGDLSTVEQESEDVYAFLGARGGGDWLQLAGECRNSTLHLASATGCGPREQSDASAPRRFDETLFRQHRVLRPLLSLLAMQGVMTGPAADAVLGGGGHGA
;
A
#
# COMPACT_ATOMS: atom_id res chain seq x y z
N MET A 1 -27.16 23.59 14.14
CA MET A 1 -27.62 22.64 15.16
C MET A 1 -29.13 22.56 14.99
N GLU A 2 -29.66 21.37 14.76
CA GLU A 2 -31.07 21.11 14.49
C GLU A 2 -31.70 20.47 15.73
N GLU A 3 -32.97 20.73 16.02
CA GLU A 3 -33.69 20.06 17.11
C GLU A 3 -34.65 19.01 16.54
N PHE A 4 -34.62 17.81 17.11
CA PHE A 4 -35.64 16.79 16.89
C PHE A 4 -36.57 16.75 18.10
N ARG A 5 -37.85 17.05 17.91
CA ARG A 5 -38.89 16.94 18.93
C ARG A 5 -39.83 15.81 18.55
N GLY A 6 -40.12 14.93 19.48
CA GLY A 6 -41.00 13.79 19.23
C GLY A 6 -41.30 13.03 20.51
N ARG A 7 -41.90 11.86 20.37
CA ARG A 7 -42.33 11.00 21.48
C ARG A 7 -41.53 9.71 21.53
N ARG A 8 -41.24 9.19 22.73
CA ARG A 8 -40.59 7.88 22.90
C ARG A 8 -41.54 6.72 22.54
N PRO A 9 -41.04 5.62 21.97
CA PRO A 9 -41.83 4.40 21.77
C PRO A 9 -42.17 3.70 23.11
N GLY A 10 -43.29 2.97 23.18
CA GLY A 10 -43.64 2.09 24.33
C GLY A 10 -44.38 2.74 25.51
N SER A 11 -44.65 4.04 25.49
CA SER A 11 -45.51 4.72 26.48
C SER A 11 -46.76 5.27 25.79
N GLY A 12 -47.94 5.20 26.42
CA GLY A 12 -49.25 5.62 25.87
C GLY A 12 -49.22 6.93 25.06
N ASP A 13 -49.62 8.08 25.62
CA ASP A 13 -49.53 9.37 24.89
C ASP A 13 -48.08 9.85 24.66
N GLY A 14 -47.06 9.01 24.92
CA GLY A 14 -45.66 9.23 24.60
C GLY A 14 -44.99 10.34 25.40
N GLU A 15 -44.00 10.04 26.23
CA GLU A 15 -43.15 11.09 26.83
C GLU A 15 -42.52 11.95 25.72
N GLU A 16 -42.84 13.25 25.71
CA GLU A 16 -42.23 14.21 24.79
C GLU A 16 -40.75 14.38 25.12
N VAL A 17 -39.93 14.27 24.08
CA VAL A 17 -38.47 14.38 24.18
C VAL A 17 -37.92 15.27 23.08
N THR A 18 -36.88 16.02 23.43
CA THR A 18 -36.15 16.88 22.50
C THR A 18 -34.69 16.46 22.45
N PHE A 19 -34.17 16.31 21.24
CA PHE A 19 -32.77 15.98 20.98
C PHE A 19 -32.10 17.10 20.19
N ALA A 20 -30.94 17.57 20.67
CA ALA A 20 -30.07 18.45 19.91
C ALA A 20 -29.22 17.62 18.93
N LEU A 21 -29.35 17.91 17.64
CA LEU A 21 -28.71 17.20 16.55
C LEU A 21 -27.72 18.09 15.80
N GLN A 22 -26.57 17.53 15.47
CA GLN A 22 -25.59 18.11 14.56
C GLN A 22 -25.54 17.28 13.30
N ALA A 23 -25.81 17.86 12.13
CA ALA A 23 -25.76 17.13 10.87
C ALA A 23 -24.35 16.61 10.59
N ASP A 24 -24.26 15.39 10.07
CA ASP A 24 -23.00 14.81 9.62
C ASP A 24 -22.57 15.47 8.28
N PRO A 25 -21.33 15.98 8.13
CA PRO A 25 -20.92 16.71 6.92
C PRO A 25 -20.56 15.81 5.72
N GLY A 26 -20.52 14.48 5.86
CA GLY A 26 -20.07 13.57 4.80
C GLY A 26 -21.01 13.45 3.59
N GLU A 27 -20.48 13.09 2.42
CA GLU A 27 -21.27 12.89 1.19
C GLU A 27 -22.35 11.80 1.32
N ASN A 28 -22.12 10.79 2.17
CA ASN A 28 -23.08 9.73 2.51
C ASN A 28 -24.01 10.09 3.68
N ALA A 29 -24.01 11.34 4.14
CA ALA A 29 -24.87 11.78 5.24
C ALA A 29 -26.35 11.90 4.85
N ARG A 30 -26.66 11.87 3.55
CA ARG A 30 -28.02 11.90 3.01
C ARG A 30 -28.16 10.84 1.93
N PHE A 31 -29.17 9.98 2.05
CA PHE A 31 -29.46 8.95 1.05
C PHE A 31 -30.95 8.65 0.98
N GLU A 32 -31.39 8.06 -0.13
CA GLU A 32 -32.76 7.58 -0.28
C GLU A 32 -32.82 6.08 0.05
N GLN A 33 -33.79 5.70 0.88
CA GLN A 33 -34.16 4.32 1.13
C GLN A 33 -35.66 4.22 0.91
N PRO A 34 -36.13 4.09 -0.35
CA PRO A 34 -37.54 4.21 -0.67
C PRO A 34 -38.41 3.29 0.20
N PRO A 35 -39.48 3.83 0.83
CA PRO A 35 -40.08 5.15 0.58
C PRO A 35 -39.65 6.28 1.56
N PHE A 36 -38.44 6.20 2.14
CA PHE A 36 -37.91 7.18 3.11
C PHE A 36 -36.76 8.01 2.53
N ARG A 37 -36.69 9.27 2.98
CA ARG A 37 -35.47 10.08 2.89
C ARG A 37 -34.73 9.99 4.20
N VAL A 38 -33.43 9.75 4.14
CA VAL A 38 -32.64 9.44 5.32
C VAL A 38 -31.50 10.44 5.46
N ARG A 39 -31.30 10.93 6.69
CA ARG A 39 -30.21 11.84 7.01
C ARG A 39 -29.53 11.47 8.32
N ARG A 40 -28.19 11.52 8.32
CA ARG A 40 -27.34 11.19 9.46
C ARG A 40 -27.01 12.43 10.29
N TYR A 41 -26.99 12.23 11.60
CA TYR A 41 -26.70 13.25 12.60
C TYR A 41 -25.84 12.69 13.74
N ARG A 42 -25.31 13.60 14.55
CA ARG A 42 -24.72 13.32 15.86
C ARG A 42 -25.56 13.98 16.95
N ARG A 43 -25.98 13.20 17.94
CA ARG A 43 -26.76 13.66 19.09
C ARG A 43 -25.85 14.32 20.12
N MET A 44 -26.25 15.47 20.66
CA MET A 44 -25.53 16.21 21.70
C MET A 44 -26.25 16.15 23.06
N PRO A 45 -25.52 16.15 24.19
CA PRO A 45 -24.06 16.00 24.31
C PRO A 45 -23.59 14.56 24.00
N GLY A 46 -22.29 14.37 23.73
CA GLY A 46 -21.69 13.04 23.54
C GLY A 46 -21.45 12.61 22.09
N ARG A 47 -22.02 13.31 21.10
CA ARG A 47 -21.80 13.08 19.65
C ARG A 47 -22.17 11.66 19.17
N HIS A 48 -23.16 11.02 19.81
CA HIS A 48 -23.62 9.68 19.42
C HIS A 48 -24.23 9.69 18.02
N PRO A 49 -23.87 8.75 17.12
CA PRO A 49 -24.41 8.69 15.78
C PRO A 49 -25.90 8.33 15.83
N VAL A 50 -26.72 9.09 15.11
CA VAL A 50 -28.16 8.86 14.98
C VAL A 50 -28.62 9.14 13.57
N MET A 51 -29.78 8.60 13.22
CA MET A 51 -30.35 8.72 11.88
C MET A 51 -31.78 9.23 11.97
N VAL A 52 -32.11 10.22 11.15
CA VAL A 52 -33.49 10.68 10.95
C VAL A 52 -34.00 10.12 9.63
N GLN A 53 -35.10 9.38 9.69
CA GLN A 53 -35.86 8.95 8.52
C GLN A 53 -37.10 9.82 8.38
N GLU A 54 -37.35 10.34 7.18
CA GLU A 54 -38.53 11.14 6.82
C GLU A 54 -39.40 10.36 5.84
N ALA A 55 -40.70 10.27 6.14
CA ALA A 55 -41.67 9.56 5.33
C ALA A 55 -42.02 10.31 4.04
N VAL A 56 -41.84 9.68 2.88
CA VAL A 56 -42.26 10.23 1.59
C VAL A 56 -43.62 9.66 1.17
N GLY A 57 -44.68 10.31 1.65
CA GLY A 57 -46.07 10.02 1.29
C GLY A 57 -46.80 9.03 2.22
N PRO A 58 -48.10 8.77 1.96
CA PRO A 58 -48.97 8.06 2.91
C PRO A 58 -48.56 6.62 3.22
N GLU A 59 -47.94 5.94 2.27
CA GLU A 59 -47.43 4.57 2.47
C GLU A 59 -46.22 4.56 3.40
N ALA A 60 -45.29 5.50 3.22
CA ALA A 60 -44.14 5.66 4.12
C ALA A 60 -44.59 5.97 5.56
N GLU A 61 -45.61 6.83 5.72
CA GLU A 61 -46.19 7.15 7.03
C GLU A 61 -46.80 5.91 7.71
N ARG A 62 -47.47 5.03 6.95
CA ARG A 62 -48.01 3.76 7.48
C ARG A 62 -46.89 2.82 7.91
N ARG A 63 -45.86 2.67 7.10
CA ARG A 63 -44.68 1.83 7.40
C ARG A 63 -43.89 2.35 8.60
N MET A 64 -43.77 3.66 8.75
CA MET A 64 -43.13 4.29 9.91
C MET A 64 -43.92 4.05 11.21
N ARG A 65 -45.25 4.23 11.20
CA ARG A 65 -46.10 3.88 12.37
C ARG A 65 -45.99 2.41 12.74
N ARG A 66 -45.88 1.53 11.74
CA ARG A 66 -45.62 0.11 11.97
C ARG A 66 -44.29 -0.11 12.65
N HIS A 67 -43.20 0.49 12.15
CA HIS A 67 -41.87 0.41 12.75
C HIS A 67 -41.90 0.81 14.23
N VAL A 68 -42.48 1.98 14.56
CA VAL A 68 -42.59 2.47 15.94
C VAL A 68 -43.34 1.49 16.85
N ARG A 69 -44.49 0.98 16.38
CA ARG A 69 -45.30 0.02 17.14
C ARG A 69 -44.57 -1.30 17.38
N LEU A 70 -43.95 -1.88 16.35
CA LEU A 70 -43.22 -3.14 16.47
C LEU A 70 -41.98 -3.00 17.36
N PHE A 71 -41.28 -1.87 17.26
CA PHE A 71 -40.18 -1.57 18.18
C PHE A 71 -40.65 -1.44 19.63
N GLY A 72 -41.80 -0.78 19.87
CA GLY A 72 -42.42 -0.72 21.19
C GLY A 72 -42.67 -2.13 21.76
N SER A 73 -43.30 -3.01 20.97
CA SER A 73 -43.53 -4.40 21.36
C SER A 73 -42.24 -5.19 21.62
N LEU A 74 -41.16 -4.93 20.85
CA LEU A 74 -39.84 -5.52 21.10
C LEU A 74 -39.23 -5.05 22.41
N ALA A 75 -39.28 -3.74 22.67
CA ALA A 75 -38.77 -3.14 23.90
C ALA A 75 -39.54 -3.65 25.13
N ASP A 76 -40.85 -3.80 25.03
CA ASP A 76 -41.70 -4.36 26.10
C ASP A 76 -41.36 -5.83 26.37
N PHE A 77 -41.11 -6.62 25.32
CA PHE A 77 -40.80 -8.05 25.44
C PHE A 77 -39.41 -8.30 26.05
N HIS A 78 -38.38 -7.60 25.55
CA HIS A 78 -36.99 -7.81 25.99
C HIS A 78 -36.62 -6.99 27.24
N GLY A 79 -37.35 -5.92 27.53
CA GLY A 79 -37.09 -5.01 28.64
C GLY A 79 -35.65 -4.49 28.62
N PRO A 80 -34.90 -4.57 29.75
CA PRO A 80 -33.53 -4.08 29.84
C PRO A 80 -32.53 -4.90 29.01
N HIS A 81 -32.95 -6.05 28.47
CA HIS A 81 -32.10 -6.96 27.69
C HIS A 81 -32.35 -6.83 26.18
N LEU A 82 -32.96 -5.74 25.71
CA LEU A 82 -33.15 -5.49 24.28
C LEU A 82 -31.81 -5.61 23.55
N PRO A 83 -31.69 -6.49 22.54
CA PRO A 83 -30.43 -6.73 21.85
C PRO A 83 -29.85 -5.43 21.30
N ARG A 84 -28.57 -5.19 21.58
CA ARG A 84 -27.84 -4.02 21.05
C ARG A 84 -27.67 -4.08 19.54
N GLN A 85 -27.77 -5.29 18.97
CA GLN A 85 -27.71 -5.59 17.54
C GLN A 85 -28.98 -5.20 16.79
N LEU A 86 -30.00 -4.67 17.46
CA LEU A 86 -31.15 -4.02 16.82
C LEU A 86 -30.98 -2.51 16.90
N ALA A 87 -31.28 -1.79 15.82
CA ALA A 87 -31.31 -0.34 15.84
C ALA A 87 -32.49 0.14 16.71
N HIS A 88 -32.22 1.04 17.66
CA HIS A 88 -33.23 1.48 18.62
C HIS A 88 -33.98 2.70 18.11
N VAL A 89 -35.32 2.71 18.26
CA VAL A 89 -36.11 3.92 18.04
C VAL A 89 -35.99 4.81 19.26
N LEU A 90 -35.37 5.98 19.08
CA LEU A 90 -35.19 6.95 20.16
C LEU A 90 -36.42 7.86 20.31
N ALA A 91 -36.99 8.29 19.18
CA ALA A 91 -38.22 9.07 19.15
C ALA A 91 -38.88 9.06 17.76
N HIS A 92 -40.15 9.43 17.71
CA HIS A 92 -40.90 9.64 16.48
C HIS A 92 -41.73 10.93 16.54
N ASP A 93 -41.91 11.57 15.40
CA ASP A 93 -42.74 12.75 15.21
C ASP A 93 -43.76 12.49 14.10
N ASP A 94 -45.02 12.36 14.49
CA ASP A 94 -46.18 12.23 13.63
C ASP A 94 -47.11 13.46 13.72
N THR A 95 -46.67 14.51 14.43
CA THR A 95 -47.42 15.77 14.59
C THR A 95 -47.17 16.72 13.43
N THR A 96 -46.00 16.59 12.78
CA THR A 96 -45.61 17.39 11.61
C THR A 96 -45.41 16.50 10.39
N ARG A 97 -45.71 17.02 9.20
CA ARG A 97 -45.43 16.34 7.92
C ARG A 97 -44.15 16.92 7.28
N PRO A 98 -43.26 16.08 6.72
CA PRO A 98 -43.34 14.61 6.69
C PRO A 98 -43.14 14.01 8.08
N HIS A 99 -43.76 12.85 8.36
CA HIS A 99 -43.53 12.14 9.62
C HIS A 99 -42.05 11.73 9.71
N ARG A 100 -41.47 11.80 10.92
CA ARG A 100 -40.04 11.57 11.13
C ARG A 100 -39.78 10.53 12.22
N LEU A 101 -38.73 9.75 12.05
CA LEU A 101 -38.27 8.74 13.01
C LEU A 101 -36.80 8.97 13.32
N LEU A 102 -36.44 9.03 14.60
CA LEU A 102 -35.07 9.12 15.08
C LEU A 102 -34.59 7.75 15.57
N LEU A 103 -33.54 7.23 14.94
CA LEU A 103 -32.97 5.90 15.19
C LEU A 103 -31.53 6.02 15.72
N ASP A 104 -31.17 5.12 16.64
CA ASP A 104 -29.78 4.83 17.00
C ASP A 104 -29.21 3.82 15.99
N CYS A 105 -28.52 4.34 14.97
CA CYS A 105 -27.80 3.55 13.98
C CYS A 105 -26.33 3.93 14.02
N ARG A 106 -25.48 2.97 14.38
CA ARG A 106 -24.06 3.18 14.64
C ARG A 106 -23.22 2.80 13.43
N GLY A 107 -22.13 3.53 13.23
CA GLY A 107 -21.15 3.20 12.18
C GLY A 107 -21.64 3.44 10.75
N GLU A 108 -21.25 2.57 9.83
CA GLU A 108 -21.49 2.70 8.38
C GLU A 108 -22.44 1.62 7.88
N ARG A 109 -23.31 1.96 6.91
CA ARG A 109 -24.25 1.02 6.33
C ARG A 109 -23.51 0.04 5.41
N LEU A 110 -23.81 -1.25 5.51
CA LEU A 110 -23.10 -2.28 4.75
C LEU A 110 -23.28 -2.13 3.23
N ALA A 111 -24.42 -1.63 2.76
CA ALA A 111 -24.64 -1.34 1.34
C ALA A 111 -23.72 -0.24 0.78
N ASP A 112 -23.20 0.64 1.63
CA ASP A 112 -22.28 1.70 1.23
C ASP A 112 -20.80 1.24 1.29
N LEU A 113 -20.55 0.07 1.90
CA LEU A 113 -19.24 -0.56 1.85
C LEU A 113 -18.96 -1.05 0.43
N GLY A 114 -17.97 -0.46 -0.23
CA GLY A 114 -17.57 -0.85 -1.58
C GLY A 114 -17.08 -2.30 -1.73
N SER A 115 -16.73 -2.97 -0.62
CA SER A 115 -16.43 -4.41 -0.51
C SER A 115 -16.62 -4.87 0.95
N PRO A 116 -17.13 -6.10 1.21
CA PRO A 116 -17.23 -6.66 2.56
C PRO A 116 -15.89 -7.03 3.19
N ASP A 117 -14.76 -6.92 2.48
CA ASP A 117 -13.43 -7.32 2.96
C ASP A 117 -13.01 -6.71 4.31
N ARG A 118 -13.55 -5.54 4.66
CA ARG A 118 -13.32 -4.87 5.97
C ARG A 118 -13.85 -5.67 7.16
N LEU A 119 -14.79 -6.58 6.91
CA LEU A 119 -15.46 -7.42 7.91
C LEU A 119 -14.84 -8.82 8.00
N HIS A 120 -13.82 -9.13 7.18
CA HIS A 120 -13.14 -10.42 7.16
C HIS A 120 -12.18 -10.61 8.35
N GLY A 121 -11.60 -11.81 8.46
CA GLY A 121 -10.61 -12.16 9.48
C GLY A 121 -11.25 -12.34 10.87
N PRO A 122 -10.62 -11.88 11.96
CA PRO A 122 -11.11 -12.13 13.33
C PRO A 122 -12.48 -11.49 13.62
N ARG A 123 -12.92 -10.57 12.76
CA ARG A 123 -14.21 -9.88 12.89
C ARG A 123 -15.36 -10.66 12.27
N LEU A 124 -15.11 -11.53 11.29
CA LEU A 124 -16.15 -12.20 10.50
C LEU A 124 -17.14 -12.97 11.37
N ARG A 125 -16.62 -13.82 12.27
CA ARG A 125 -17.46 -14.63 13.17
C ARG A 125 -18.27 -13.74 14.13
N THR A 126 -17.69 -12.65 14.62
CA THR A 126 -18.39 -11.69 15.49
C THR A 126 -19.51 -10.97 14.74
N VAL A 127 -19.24 -10.50 13.51
CA VAL A 127 -20.24 -9.84 12.65
C VAL A 127 -21.39 -10.80 12.32
N VAL A 128 -21.08 -12.04 11.94
CA VAL A 128 -22.09 -13.06 11.64
C VAL A 128 -22.87 -13.44 12.90
N ARG A 129 -22.21 -13.54 14.06
CA ARG A 129 -22.89 -13.75 15.34
C ARG A 129 -23.83 -12.61 15.68
N ASP A 130 -23.37 -11.36 15.58
CA ASP A 130 -24.21 -10.19 15.84
C ASP A 130 -25.43 -10.16 14.88
N LEU A 131 -25.26 -10.56 13.62
CA LEU A 131 -26.36 -10.71 12.66
C LEU A 131 -27.40 -11.72 13.15
N PHE A 132 -26.98 -12.94 13.53
CA PHE A 132 -27.90 -13.97 14.00
C PHE A 132 -28.45 -13.67 15.40
N GLU A 133 -27.74 -12.91 16.24
CA GLU A 133 -28.26 -12.38 17.52
C GLU A 133 -29.39 -11.37 17.27
N ALA A 134 -29.26 -10.49 16.28
CA ALA A 134 -30.34 -9.60 15.87
C ALA A 134 -31.56 -10.38 15.37
N VAL A 135 -31.35 -11.37 14.50
CA VAL A 135 -32.44 -12.21 13.97
C VAL A 135 -33.11 -13.01 15.09
N ALA A 136 -32.35 -13.62 16.00
CA ALA A 136 -32.90 -14.33 17.15
C ALA A 136 -33.73 -13.41 18.04
N GLY A 137 -33.25 -12.19 18.29
CA GLY A 137 -33.98 -11.18 19.06
C GLY A 137 -35.33 -10.79 18.45
N LEU A 138 -35.47 -10.82 17.12
CA LEU A 138 -36.75 -10.62 16.44
C LEU A 138 -37.65 -11.86 16.51
N HIS A 139 -37.07 -13.06 16.39
CA HIS A 139 -37.82 -14.31 16.32
C HIS A 139 -38.40 -14.75 17.65
N GLU A 140 -37.79 -14.37 18.77
CA GLU A 140 -38.29 -14.67 20.12
C GLU A 140 -39.75 -14.19 20.34
N PRO A 141 -40.11 -12.93 20.03
CA PRO A 141 -41.50 -12.46 20.01
C PRO A 141 -42.27 -12.79 18.71
N ARG A 142 -41.76 -13.73 17.90
CA ARG A 142 -42.35 -14.16 16.61
C ARG A 142 -42.47 -13.03 15.58
N LEU A 143 -41.53 -12.09 15.54
CA LEU A 143 -41.44 -11.10 14.47
C LEU A 143 -40.53 -11.60 13.36
N VAL A 144 -40.92 -11.34 12.12
CA VAL A 144 -40.16 -11.64 10.91
C VAL A 144 -39.84 -10.32 10.24
N HIS A 145 -38.55 -10.03 10.03
CA HIS A 145 -38.08 -8.83 9.36
C HIS A 145 -38.52 -8.82 7.89
N GLY A 146 -38.41 -9.96 7.22
CA GLY A 146 -38.93 -10.19 5.87
C GLY A 146 -38.17 -9.47 4.76
N ARG A 147 -37.03 -8.84 5.06
CA ARG A 147 -36.18 -8.12 4.09
C ARG A 147 -34.77 -7.86 4.63
N ILE A 148 -34.07 -8.89 5.10
CA ILE A 148 -32.69 -8.71 5.57
C ILE A 148 -31.76 -8.59 4.35
N SER A 149 -30.98 -7.52 4.30
CA SER A 149 -30.03 -7.23 3.21
C SER A 149 -29.00 -6.19 3.68
N PRO A 150 -27.89 -5.95 2.95
CA PRO A 150 -26.87 -4.96 3.35
C PRO A 150 -27.39 -3.53 3.51
N GLU A 151 -28.54 -3.17 2.92
CA GLU A 151 -29.16 -1.85 3.08
C GLU A 151 -29.79 -1.64 4.48
N HIS A 152 -30.00 -2.73 5.23
CA HIS A 152 -30.59 -2.74 6.57
C HIS A 152 -29.56 -2.96 7.68
N LEU A 153 -28.30 -3.20 7.33
CA LEU A 153 -27.25 -3.52 8.27
C LEU A 153 -26.29 -2.35 8.42
N TRP A 154 -25.86 -2.11 9.65
CA TRP A 154 -24.95 -1.05 10.05
C TRP A 154 -23.81 -1.64 10.86
N TRP A 155 -22.57 -1.22 10.59
CA TRP A 155 -21.39 -1.74 11.26
C TRP A 155 -20.57 -0.62 11.88
N ASP A 156 -20.25 -0.79 13.16
CA ASP A 156 -19.28 -0.01 13.90
C ASP A 156 -18.16 -0.89 14.47
N ASP A 157 -16.92 -0.40 14.45
CA ASP A 157 -15.76 -1.14 14.95
C ASP A 157 -15.78 -1.32 16.48
N THR A 158 -16.55 -0.50 17.20
CA THR A 158 -16.62 -0.54 18.67
C THR A 158 -17.81 -1.37 19.14
N ASP A 159 -18.99 -1.12 18.57
CA ASP A 159 -20.25 -1.66 19.06
C ASP A 159 -20.80 -2.85 18.26
N GLY A 160 -20.18 -3.19 17.13
CA GLY A 160 -20.54 -4.35 16.32
C GLY A 160 -21.62 -4.07 15.27
N LEU A 161 -22.30 -5.13 14.83
CA LEU A 161 -23.34 -5.05 13.79
C LEU A 161 -24.70 -4.69 14.37
N GLN A 162 -25.45 -3.83 13.69
CA GLN A 162 -26.85 -3.51 13.98
C GLN A 162 -27.76 -3.74 12.76
N LEU A 163 -28.93 -4.32 13.02
CA LEU A 163 -30.03 -4.49 12.07
C LEU A 163 -31.09 -3.40 12.28
N ALA A 164 -31.41 -2.68 11.23
CA ALA A 164 -32.41 -1.62 11.18
C ALA A 164 -33.50 -1.91 10.15
N GLY A 165 -34.66 -1.24 10.28
CA GLY A 165 -35.71 -1.30 9.24
C GLY A 165 -36.86 -2.26 9.54
N LEU A 166 -37.54 -2.06 10.67
CA LEU A 166 -38.76 -2.81 11.02
C LEU A 166 -40.02 -2.31 10.28
N ASP A 167 -39.86 -1.42 9.29
CA ASP A 167 -40.95 -0.80 8.55
C ASP A 167 -41.67 -1.79 7.60
N GLY A 168 -40.98 -2.88 7.23
CA GLY A 168 -41.54 -4.02 6.49
C GLY A 168 -41.80 -5.27 7.33
N ALA A 169 -41.44 -5.27 8.62
CA ALA A 169 -41.58 -6.44 9.49
C ALA A 169 -43.05 -6.74 9.82
N VAL A 170 -43.33 -8.00 10.14
CA VAL A 170 -44.67 -8.52 10.50
C VAL A 170 -44.55 -9.65 11.52
N HIS A 171 -45.65 -10.04 12.16
CA HIS A 171 -45.64 -11.25 12.96
C HIS A 171 -45.61 -12.50 12.05
N ALA A 172 -45.00 -13.58 12.54
CA ALA A 172 -45.01 -14.86 11.84
C ALA A 172 -46.45 -15.25 11.48
N THR A 173 -46.64 -15.86 10.29
CA THR A 173 -47.91 -16.21 9.64
C THR A 173 -48.71 -15.05 9.02
N GLU A 174 -48.40 -13.79 9.34
CA GLU A 174 -48.98 -12.64 8.62
C GLU A 174 -48.39 -12.54 7.21
N PRO A 175 -49.14 -12.04 6.21
CA PRO A 175 -48.61 -11.87 4.86
C PRO A 175 -47.52 -10.81 4.82
N LEU A 176 -46.38 -11.13 4.19
CA LEU A 176 -45.31 -10.16 3.96
C LEU A 176 -45.80 -9.02 3.06
N PRO A 177 -45.37 -7.76 3.31
CA PRO A 177 -45.70 -6.64 2.44
C PRO A 177 -45.26 -6.87 1.00
N GLU A 178 -46.04 -6.38 0.05
CA GLU A 178 -45.66 -6.44 -1.37
C GLU A 178 -44.37 -5.64 -1.61
N ARG A 179 -43.38 -6.32 -2.20
CA ARG A 179 -42.10 -5.76 -2.61
C ARG A 179 -41.44 -6.58 -3.73
N PRO A 180 -40.55 -5.97 -4.53
CA PRO A 180 -39.76 -6.72 -5.49
C PRO A 180 -38.83 -7.72 -4.79
N ALA A 181 -38.62 -8.86 -5.45
CA ALA A 181 -37.66 -9.86 -5.01
C ALA A 181 -36.21 -9.39 -5.26
N THR A 182 -35.31 -9.72 -4.35
CA THR A 182 -33.89 -9.37 -4.35
C THR A 182 -33.04 -10.64 -4.30
N GLN A 183 -31.72 -10.48 -4.47
CA GLN A 183 -30.76 -11.59 -4.34
C GLN A 183 -30.58 -12.09 -2.89
N TRP A 184 -31.13 -11.35 -1.92
CA TRP A 184 -31.07 -11.67 -0.49
C TRP A 184 -32.28 -12.46 -0.02
N ASP A 185 -33.27 -12.65 -0.89
CA ASP A 185 -34.51 -13.35 -0.50
C ASP A 185 -34.32 -14.85 -0.48
N ALA A 186 -35.02 -15.50 0.47
CA ALA A 186 -35.05 -16.95 0.59
C ALA A 186 -35.41 -17.64 -0.75
N PRO A 187 -34.82 -18.82 -1.04
CA PRO A 187 -35.23 -19.63 -2.18
C PRO A 187 -36.74 -19.86 -2.19
N GLY A 188 -37.40 -19.53 -3.32
CA GLY A 188 -38.85 -19.66 -3.46
C GLY A 188 -39.67 -18.48 -2.96
N PHE A 189 -39.06 -17.37 -2.54
CA PHE A 189 -39.80 -16.16 -2.15
C PHE A 189 -40.79 -15.67 -3.24
N ARG A 190 -41.99 -15.31 -2.79
CA ARG A 190 -43.05 -14.67 -3.56
C ARG A 190 -43.75 -13.62 -2.67
N PRO A 191 -44.13 -12.46 -3.21
CA PRO A 191 -44.94 -11.48 -2.47
C PRO A 191 -46.23 -12.11 -1.94
N GLY A 192 -46.67 -11.70 -0.74
CA GLY A 192 -47.90 -12.19 -0.12
C GLY A 192 -47.81 -13.56 0.55
N LEU A 193 -46.64 -14.24 0.53
CA LEU A 193 -46.44 -15.43 1.34
C LEU A 193 -46.58 -15.11 2.84
N PRO A 194 -47.13 -16.05 3.65
CA PRO A 194 -47.06 -15.95 5.10
C PRO A 194 -45.61 -15.82 5.55
N ALA A 195 -45.36 -14.89 6.45
CA ALA A 195 -44.04 -14.65 7.00
C ALA A 195 -43.59 -15.84 7.85
N ALA A 196 -42.39 -16.32 7.58
CA ALA A 196 -41.78 -17.44 8.29
C ALA A 196 -40.39 -17.05 8.78
N ALA A 197 -40.05 -17.44 10.01
CA ALA A 197 -38.73 -17.21 10.60
C ALA A 197 -37.59 -17.72 9.70
N GLU A 198 -37.81 -18.84 9.02
CA GLU A 198 -36.87 -19.40 8.05
C GLU A 198 -36.47 -18.42 6.94
N GLN A 199 -37.37 -17.51 6.53
CA GLN A 199 -37.07 -16.54 5.48
C GLN A 199 -35.98 -15.55 5.92
N ASP A 200 -36.02 -15.10 7.18
CA ASP A 200 -34.98 -14.24 7.74
C ASP A 200 -33.69 -15.02 7.96
N VAL A 201 -33.76 -16.27 8.41
CA VAL A 201 -32.57 -17.14 8.56
C VAL A 201 -31.88 -17.31 7.22
N HIS A 202 -32.61 -17.62 6.15
CA HIS A 202 -32.06 -17.72 4.81
C HIS A 202 -31.47 -16.38 4.34
N SER A 203 -32.17 -15.26 4.55
CA SER A 203 -31.71 -13.94 4.12
C SER A 203 -30.43 -13.53 4.86
N ALA A 204 -30.38 -13.73 6.17
CA ALA A 204 -29.19 -13.52 6.99
C ALA A 204 -28.04 -14.44 6.60
N ALA A 205 -28.32 -15.70 6.25
CA ALA A 205 -27.33 -16.64 5.75
C ALA A 205 -26.75 -16.23 4.38
N LEU A 206 -27.56 -15.71 3.46
CA LEU A 206 -27.09 -15.14 2.18
C LEU A 206 -26.21 -13.91 2.41
N VAL A 207 -26.57 -13.06 3.37
CA VAL A 207 -25.74 -11.92 3.75
C VAL A 207 -24.44 -12.38 4.41
N ALA A 208 -24.47 -13.37 5.31
CA ALA A 208 -23.28 -13.94 5.93
C ALA A 208 -22.35 -14.58 4.87
N PHE A 209 -22.92 -15.25 3.88
CA PHE A 209 -22.17 -15.77 2.74
C PHE A 209 -21.50 -14.64 1.95
N TRP A 210 -22.22 -13.58 1.62
CA TRP A 210 -21.65 -12.42 0.94
C TRP A 210 -20.57 -11.72 1.78
N ILE A 211 -20.78 -11.55 3.09
CA ILE A 211 -19.78 -10.98 4.01
C ILE A 211 -18.53 -11.86 4.06
N ALA A 212 -18.63 -13.18 3.88
CA ALA A 212 -17.48 -14.07 3.94
C ALA A 212 -16.75 -14.26 2.60
N THR A 213 -17.41 -13.97 1.48
CA THR A 213 -16.93 -14.35 0.15
C THR A 213 -16.78 -13.19 -0.81
N GLY A 214 -17.46 -12.07 -0.55
CA GLY A 214 -17.63 -10.99 -1.52
C GLY A 214 -18.60 -11.33 -2.67
N GLU A 215 -19.07 -12.57 -2.76
CA GLU A 215 -19.92 -13.05 -3.85
C GLU A 215 -21.40 -12.94 -3.51
N THR A 216 -22.23 -12.68 -4.52
CA THR A 216 -23.69 -12.75 -4.41
C THR A 216 -24.21 -13.83 -5.31
N LEU A 217 -25.26 -14.51 -4.87
CA LEU A 217 -25.83 -15.61 -5.62
C LEU A 217 -26.89 -15.12 -6.60
N PRO A 218 -27.01 -15.75 -7.78
CA PRO A 218 -28.11 -15.47 -8.69
C PRO A 218 -29.46 -15.64 -7.98
N ARG A 219 -30.40 -14.73 -8.29
CA ARG A 219 -31.76 -14.78 -7.73
C ARG A 219 -32.39 -16.14 -8.01
N GLY A 220 -32.88 -16.80 -6.97
CA GLY A 220 -33.54 -18.10 -7.08
C GLY A 220 -32.60 -19.30 -7.22
N ALA A 221 -31.33 -19.17 -6.84
CA ALA A 221 -30.43 -20.31 -6.69
C ALA A 221 -31.04 -21.42 -5.81
N SER A 222 -30.87 -22.68 -6.21
CA SER A 222 -31.38 -23.83 -5.45
C SER A 222 -30.52 -24.12 -4.23
N ARG A 223 -31.06 -24.86 -3.24
CA ARG A 223 -30.31 -25.30 -2.06
C ARG A 223 -29.12 -26.17 -2.45
N GLU A 224 -29.26 -26.98 -3.51
CA GLU A 224 -28.19 -27.83 -4.04
C GLU A 224 -27.06 -27.00 -4.65
N HIS A 225 -27.39 -25.92 -5.38
CA HIS A 225 -26.38 -25.00 -5.92
C HIS A 225 -25.60 -24.29 -4.81
N LEU A 226 -26.30 -23.85 -3.76
CA LEU A 226 -25.71 -23.32 -2.52
C LEU A 226 -24.74 -24.32 -1.89
N HIS A 227 -25.17 -25.57 -1.67
CA HIS A 227 -24.31 -26.62 -1.10
C HIS A 227 -23.09 -26.95 -1.98
N ALA A 228 -23.24 -26.94 -3.30
CA ALA A 228 -22.12 -27.17 -4.23
C ALA A 228 -21.06 -26.08 -4.14
N LEU A 229 -21.45 -24.82 -3.94
CA LEU A 229 -20.53 -23.71 -3.70
C LEU A 229 -19.88 -23.82 -2.31
N LEU A 230 -20.64 -24.23 -1.29
CA LEU A 230 -20.13 -24.41 0.07
C LEU A 230 -19.07 -25.52 0.19
N GLY A 231 -19.17 -26.55 -0.65
CA GLY A 231 -18.16 -27.60 -0.78
C GLY A 231 -16.80 -27.13 -1.33
N GLN A 232 -16.70 -25.88 -1.79
CA GLN A 232 -15.48 -25.30 -2.37
C GLN A 232 -14.62 -24.54 -1.35
N GLY A 233 -14.92 -24.64 -0.04
CA GLY A 233 -14.02 -24.30 1.07
C GLY A 233 -14.28 -22.96 1.77
N HIS A 234 -15.31 -22.88 2.63
CA HIS A 234 -15.67 -21.72 3.50
C HIS A 234 -15.80 -22.14 4.97
N GLU A 235 -15.61 -21.29 5.98
CA GLU A 235 -15.87 -21.56 7.43
C GLU A 235 -16.33 -22.97 7.88
N ASP A 236 -15.75 -23.77 8.77
CA ASP A 236 -16.33 -25.10 9.10
C ASP A 236 -17.59 -24.80 9.90
N TRP A 237 -17.49 -23.79 10.77
CA TRP A 237 -18.61 -23.15 11.40
C TRP A 237 -19.51 -22.39 10.41
N LEU A 238 -19.01 -21.80 9.32
CA LEU A 238 -19.87 -21.11 8.33
C LEU A 238 -20.60 -22.10 7.42
N GLN A 239 -19.96 -23.19 7.01
CA GLN A 239 -20.55 -24.30 6.28
C GLN A 239 -21.57 -24.98 7.18
N GLU A 240 -21.25 -25.24 8.45
CA GLU A 240 -22.21 -25.81 9.39
C GLU A 240 -23.39 -24.87 9.60
N LEU A 241 -23.14 -23.58 9.79
CA LEU A 241 -24.17 -22.55 9.88
C LEU A 241 -25.01 -22.47 8.61
N LEU A 242 -24.40 -22.47 7.42
CA LEU A 242 -25.09 -22.35 6.13
C LEU A 242 -25.81 -23.64 5.75
N ARG A 243 -25.29 -24.82 6.11
CA ARG A 243 -25.99 -26.11 5.96
C ARG A 243 -27.19 -26.20 6.91
N SER A 244 -27.05 -25.67 8.12
CA SER A 244 -28.14 -25.56 9.09
C SER A 244 -29.19 -24.53 8.65
N ALA A 245 -28.77 -23.44 8.01
CA ALA A 245 -29.67 -22.45 7.43
C ALA A 245 -30.34 -22.95 6.13
N PHE A 246 -29.67 -23.78 5.33
CA PHE A 246 -30.16 -24.30 4.05
C PHE A 246 -30.12 -25.84 4.01
N PRO A 247 -30.84 -26.57 4.86
CA PRO A 247 -30.74 -28.02 4.88
C PRO A 247 -31.24 -28.65 3.57
N LEU A 248 -30.54 -29.71 3.11
CA LEU A 248 -30.95 -30.49 1.94
C LEU A 248 -32.20 -31.33 2.26
N GLY A 249 -33.06 -31.53 1.27
CA GLY A 249 -34.31 -32.28 1.42
C GLY A 249 -35.43 -31.49 2.08
N SER A 250 -36.32 -32.18 2.81
CA SER A 250 -37.54 -31.60 3.38
C SER A 250 -37.37 -30.99 4.78
N ALA A 251 -36.14 -30.88 5.28
CA ALA A 251 -35.89 -30.25 6.57
C ALA A 251 -36.06 -28.73 6.50
N GLY A 252 -36.57 -28.14 7.60
CA GLY A 252 -36.67 -26.70 7.82
C GLY A 252 -35.35 -26.13 8.35
N ALA A 253 -35.11 -24.86 8.10
CA ALA A 253 -33.89 -24.18 8.56
C ALA A 253 -33.80 -24.16 10.09
N ALA A 254 -32.59 -24.31 10.64
CA ALA A 254 -32.37 -24.20 12.07
C ALA A 254 -32.79 -22.80 12.59
N PRO A 255 -33.44 -22.70 13.76
CA PRO A 255 -33.79 -21.41 14.36
C PRO A 255 -32.56 -20.53 14.58
N ALA A 256 -32.71 -19.21 14.43
CA ALA A 256 -31.60 -18.26 14.60
C ALA A 256 -30.88 -18.40 15.96
N ARG A 257 -31.62 -18.68 17.05
CA ARG A 257 -31.05 -18.89 18.39
C ARG A 257 -30.13 -20.12 18.46
N GLU A 258 -30.43 -21.17 17.68
CA GLU A 258 -29.58 -22.35 17.57
C GLU A 258 -28.31 -22.03 16.77
N LEU A 259 -28.43 -21.25 15.70
CA LEU A 259 -27.26 -20.74 14.96
C LEU A 259 -26.36 -19.85 15.82
N VAL A 260 -26.92 -19.01 16.70
CA VAL A 260 -26.13 -18.26 17.70
C VAL A 260 -25.38 -19.18 18.66
N ARG A 261 -26.01 -20.28 19.12
CA ARG A 261 -25.33 -21.28 19.97
C ARG A 261 -24.21 -21.99 19.22
N LEU A 262 -24.43 -22.41 17.97
CA LEU A 262 -23.37 -22.96 17.12
C LEU A 262 -22.18 -21.98 16.98
N LEU A 263 -22.47 -20.67 16.92
CA LEU A 263 -21.44 -19.63 16.86
C LEU A 263 -20.76 -19.37 18.22
N ALA A 264 -21.41 -19.67 19.35
CA ALA A 264 -20.92 -19.42 20.71
C ALA A 264 -20.23 -20.64 21.38
N ASP A 265 -20.71 -21.85 21.10
CA ASP A 265 -20.23 -23.12 21.69
C ASP A 265 -18.98 -23.68 21.00
N GLY A 266 -18.59 -23.13 19.85
CA GLY A 266 -17.26 -23.40 19.32
C GLY A 266 -16.25 -22.62 20.13
N ASP A 267 -15.26 -23.30 20.72
CA ASP A 267 -14.03 -22.71 21.28
C ASP A 267 -13.60 -21.46 20.49
N GLU A 268 -13.00 -20.47 21.18
CA GLU A 268 -12.24 -19.39 20.52
C GLU A 268 -11.55 -19.98 19.29
N PRO A 269 -11.77 -19.41 18.10
CA PRO A 269 -11.76 -20.17 16.85
C PRO A 269 -10.49 -20.99 16.73
N SER A 270 -10.61 -22.27 17.07
CA SER A 270 -9.59 -23.27 16.87
C SER A 270 -9.59 -23.61 15.37
N GLY A 271 -8.83 -22.83 14.60
CA GLY A 271 -7.93 -23.33 13.56
C GLY A 271 -8.46 -24.12 12.35
N LEU A 272 -9.74 -24.02 11.97
CA LEU A 272 -10.27 -24.81 10.83
C LEU A 272 -10.61 -24.02 9.57
N PHE A 273 -10.64 -22.68 9.59
CA PHE A 273 -10.70 -21.85 8.35
C PHE A 273 -9.50 -21.02 7.99
N GLU A 274 -8.57 -20.97 8.92
CA GLU A 274 -7.17 -20.98 8.58
C GLU A 274 -6.76 -22.28 7.83
N ARG A 275 -7.61 -23.31 7.71
CA ARG A 275 -7.27 -24.47 6.89
C ARG A 275 -7.55 -24.21 5.41
N PRO A 276 -8.76 -24.09 4.83
CA PRO A 276 -8.88 -23.97 3.37
C PRO A 276 -8.53 -22.60 2.76
N PHE A 277 -8.78 -21.47 3.43
CA PHE A 277 -8.29 -20.16 2.95
C PHE A 277 -6.81 -20.03 3.21
N ALA A 278 -6.31 -20.36 4.41
CA ALA A 278 -4.87 -20.39 4.59
C ALA A 278 -4.21 -21.59 3.89
N GLU A 279 -4.91 -22.58 3.35
CA GLU A 279 -4.36 -23.66 2.51
C GLU A 279 -4.42 -23.29 1.04
N ARG A 280 -5.43 -22.55 0.58
CA ARG A 280 -5.39 -21.88 -0.73
C ARG A 280 -4.35 -20.77 -0.74
N LEU A 281 -4.24 -20.01 0.34
CA LEU A 281 -3.23 -18.97 0.52
C LEU A 281 -1.87 -19.63 0.71
N ARG A 282 -1.69 -20.63 1.58
CA ARG A 282 -0.45 -21.44 1.68
C ARG A 282 -0.14 -22.13 0.35
N ARG A 283 -1.12 -22.55 -0.44
CA ARG A 283 -0.92 -23.15 -1.78
C ARG A 283 -0.52 -22.08 -2.79
N ARG A 284 -1.14 -20.91 -2.79
CA ARG A 284 -0.74 -19.77 -3.63
C ARG A 284 0.63 -19.24 -3.23
N GLU A 285 0.94 -19.20 -1.93
CA GLU A 285 2.24 -18.86 -1.38
C GLU A 285 3.26 -19.95 -1.71
N ALA A 286 2.93 -21.23 -1.58
CA ALA A 286 3.81 -22.33 -1.97
C ALA A 286 4.08 -22.31 -3.48
N VAL A 287 3.05 -22.11 -4.31
CA VAL A 287 3.18 -21.93 -5.75
C VAL A 287 4.04 -20.69 -6.06
N ALA A 288 3.78 -19.55 -5.41
CA ALA A 288 4.59 -18.34 -5.60
C ALA A 288 6.05 -18.53 -5.12
N ARG A 289 6.29 -19.30 -4.05
CA ARG A 289 7.63 -19.68 -3.59
C ARG A 289 8.32 -20.61 -4.59
N GLU A 290 7.60 -21.57 -5.15
CA GLU A 290 8.09 -22.44 -6.22
C GLU A 290 8.41 -21.64 -7.49
N GLU A 291 7.54 -20.71 -7.89
CA GLU A 291 7.76 -19.77 -8.99
C GLU A 291 8.98 -18.89 -8.73
N PHE A 292 9.14 -18.37 -7.52
CA PHE A 292 10.32 -17.59 -7.12
C PHE A 292 11.59 -18.44 -7.20
N ARG A 293 11.59 -19.66 -6.65
CA ARG A 293 12.73 -20.57 -6.73
C ARG A 293 13.06 -20.96 -8.17
N ALA A 294 12.05 -21.18 -9.02
CA ALA A 294 12.22 -21.44 -10.44
C ALA A 294 12.76 -20.21 -11.19
N LEU A 295 12.27 -19.01 -10.87
CA LEU A 295 12.81 -17.74 -11.36
C LEU A 295 14.29 -17.61 -10.97
N ARG A 296 14.64 -17.83 -9.70
CA ARG A 296 16.02 -17.81 -9.21
C ARG A 296 16.92 -18.80 -9.90
N ALA A 297 16.45 -20.04 -10.12
CA ALA A 297 17.21 -21.04 -10.86
C ALA A 297 17.48 -20.60 -12.31
N ARG A 298 16.49 -20.00 -12.99
CA ARG A 298 16.66 -19.44 -14.34
C ARG A 298 17.62 -18.25 -14.37
N GLN A 299 17.51 -17.33 -13.41
CA GLN A 299 18.42 -16.18 -13.29
C GLN A 299 19.87 -16.64 -13.04
N ARG A 300 20.08 -17.64 -12.18
CA ARG A 300 21.41 -18.20 -11.89
C ARG A 300 22.00 -18.96 -13.08
N THR A 301 21.20 -19.71 -13.83
CA THR A 301 21.66 -20.44 -15.02
C THR A 301 22.02 -19.50 -16.17
N ASP A 302 21.23 -18.46 -16.40
CA ASP A 302 21.56 -17.39 -17.36
C ASP A 302 22.80 -16.57 -16.92
N GLY A 303 22.97 -16.39 -15.60
CA GLY A 303 24.15 -15.77 -15.00
C GLY A 303 25.42 -16.63 -15.08
N ALA A 304 25.30 -17.96 -15.02
CA ALA A 304 26.42 -18.90 -15.06
C ALA A 304 26.96 -19.14 -16.49
N GLY A 305 26.17 -18.88 -17.53
CA GLY A 305 26.53 -19.10 -18.94
C GLY A 305 27.20 -17.92 -19.65
N ARG A 306 27.28 -16.74 -19.02
CA ARG A 306 28.01 -15.58 -19.56
C ARG A 306 28.94 -15.06 -18.47
N PRO A 307 30.26 -14.89 -18.73
CA PRO A 307 31.10 -14.15 -17.79
C PRO A 307 30.38 -12.83 -17.50
N ARG A 308 30.30 -12.47 -16.21
CA ARG A 308 29.92 -11.12 -15.77
C ARG A 308 30.55 -10.17 -16.78
N ALA A 309 29.72 -9.48 -17.56
CA ALA A 309 30.18 -8.28 -18.25
C ALA A 309 30.40 -7.25 -17.14
N VAL A 310 31.51 -7.42 -16.41
CA VAL A 310 32.38 -6.29 -16.15
C VAL A 310 32.62 -5.76 -17.55
N VAL A 311 32.01 -4.63 -17.88
CA VAL A 311 32.60 -3.76 -18.91
C VAL A 311 34.03 -3.61 -18.44
N ALA A 312 34.94 -4.35 -19.06
CA ALA A 312 36.33 -4.39 -18.65
C ALA A 312 36.82 -2.94 -18.74
N PRO A 313 37.17 -2.28 -17.62
CA PRO A 313 37.95 -1.08 -17.75
C PRO A 313 39.28 -1.56 -18.32
N ALA A 314 39.67 -0.99 -19.45
CA ALA A 314 41.04 -1.14 -19.96
C ALA A 314 41.98 -0.83 -18.78
N VAL A 315 42.72 -1.84 -18.33
CA VAL A 315 43.67 -1.74 -17.23
C VAL A 315 44.75 -0.71 -17.62
N PRO A 316 44.91 0.42 -16.90
CA PRO A 316 46.17 1.13 -16.93
C PRO A 316 47.10 0.38 -15.98
N GLY A 317 48.25 -0.03 -16.50
CA GLY A 317 49.20 -0.93 -15.86
C GLY A 317 49.54 -0.57 -14.41
N THR A 318 49.69 -1.64 -13.63
CA THR A 318 50.35 -1.73 -12.32
C THR A 318 51.57 -0.81 -12.19
N ARG A 319 51.57 0.09 -11.19
CA ARG A 319 52.78 0.52 -10.49
C ARG A 319 52.45 0.90 -9.03
N ARG A 320 52.99 0.13 -8.08
CA ARG A 320 53.25 0.52 -6.68
C ARG A 320 54.78 0.73 -6.52
N PRO A 321 55.28 1.32 -5.42
CA PRO A 321 55.35 2.76 -5.18
C PRO A 321 56.82 3.22 -4.99
N GLY A 322 57.14 4.51 -5.19
CA GLY A 322 58.51 4.95 -4.88
C GLY A 322 58.88 6.39 -5.21
N TRP A 323 59.02 7.19 -4.15
CA TRP A 323 60.07 8.17 -3.85
C TRP A 323 60.54 9.20 -4.91
N TRP A 324 60.50 10.44 -4.46
CA TRP A 324 60.95 11.71 -5.05
C TRP A 324 62.37 11.71 -5.66
N ARG A 325 62.53 12.23 -6.88
CA ARG A 325 63.46 13.34 -7.28
C ARG A 325 63.60 13.49 -8.82
N ARG A 326 63.55 14.78 -9.24
CA ARG A 326 64.22 15.55 -10.34
C ARG A 326 64.84 14.75 -11.52
N ILE A 327 64.86 15.17 -12.80
CA ILE A 327 65.23 16.46 -13.45
C ILE A 327 64.65 16.46 -14.93
N PRO A 328 65.01 17.36 -15.89
CA PRO A 328 64.13 18.35 -16.53
C PRO A 328 63.83 18.12 -18.03
N LEU A 329 63.04 19.06 -18.58
CA LEU A 329 62.67 19.29 -19.99
C LEU A 329 63.77 18.99 -21.05
N ARG A 330 63.39 18.33 -22.17
CA ARG A 330 63.09 18.98 -23.48
C ARG A 330 62.74 17.97 -24.58
N PRO A 331 62.08 18.41 -25.68
CA PRO A 331 61.14 17.63 -26.46
C PRO A 331 61.74 17.07 -27.76
N ARG A 332 61.15 16.00 -28.29
CA ARG A 332 61.08 15.82 -29.74
C ARG A 332 59.95 14.88 -30.20
N SER A 333 58.96 15.53 -30.79
CA SER A 333 58.26 15.18 -32.04
C SER A 333 57.88 13.72 -32.29
N GLY A 334 56.59 13.48 -32.11
CA GLY A 334 55.84 12.35 -32.61
C GLY A 334 54.61 12.19 -31.73
N ARG A 335 53.63 13.10 -31.82
CA ARG A 335 52.39 13.01 -31.04
C ARG A 335 51.68 11.72 -31.46
N PRO A 336 51.55 10.69 -30.60
CA PRO A 336 50.36 9.87 -30.67
C PRO A 336 49.21 10.83 -30.37
N THR A 337 48.14 10.83 -31.17
CA THR A 337 46.88 11.47 -30.78
C THR A 337 46.49 10.90 -29.41
N ALA A 338 46.74 11.69 -28.35
CA ALA A 338 46.26 11.39 -27.02
C ALA A 338 44.75 11.33 -27.13
N ARG A 339 44.17 10.13 -27.01
CA ARG A 339 42.73 10.01 -26.81
C ARG A 339 42.46 10.68 -25.47
N GLY A 340 41.77 11.82 -25.48
CA GLY A 340 41.35 12.53 -24.27
C GLY A 340 40.49 11.62 -23.40
N LEU A 341 40.46 11.89 -22.09
CA LEU A 341 39.58 11.17 -21.17
C LEU A 341 38.12 11.47 -21.52
N VAL A 342 37.43 10.51 -22.14
CA VAL A 342 35.99 10.61 -22.41
C VAL A 342 35.21 10.14 -21.19
N VAL A 343 34.24 10.95 -20.77
CA VAL A 343 33.45 10.73 -19.55
C VAL A 343 31.97 10.87 -19.90
N GLU A 344 31.15 9.94 -19.43
CA GLU A 344 29.70 10.06 -19.61
C GLU A 344 29.13 11.05 -18.59
N CYS A 345 28.38 12.05 -19.07
CA CYS A 345 27.74 12.99 -18.17
C CYS A 345 26.57 12.35 -17.40
N PRO A 346 26.54 12.42 -16.05
CA PRO A 346 25.46 11.86 -15.24
C PRO A 346 24.11 12.57 -15.39
N MET A 347 24.08 13.78 -15.97
CA MET A 347 22.85 14.56 -16.14
C MET A 347 22.24 14.42 -17.52
N CYS A 348 23.00 14.69 -18.58
CA CYS A 348 22.51 14.66 -19.96
C CYS A 348 22.87 13.40 -20.73
N LEU A 349 23.66 12.49 -20.14
CA LEU A 349 24.11 11.26 -20.79
C LEU A 349 24.95 11.51 -22.05
N SER A 350 25.45 12.72 -22.28
CA SER A 350 26.35 12.98 -23.41
C SER A 350 27.77 12.57 -23.04
N GLU A 351 28.52 12.06 -24.01
CA GLU A 351 29.96 11.86 -23.86
C GLU A 351 30.65 13.22 -23.86
N LEU A 352 31.51 13.45 -22.87
CA LEU A 352 32.27 14.68 -22.69
C LEU A 352 33.76 14.36 -22.74
N ASP A 353 34.49 15.06 -23.60
CA ASP A 353 35.96 15.06 -23.55
C ASP A 353 36.40 15.92 -22.34
N TRP A 354 36.76 15.24 -21.26
CA TRP A 354 37.03 15.84 -19.95
C TRP A 354 38.28 16.73 -19.94
N ASP A 355 39.26 16.40 -20.78
CA ASP A 355 40.54 17.12 -20.81
C ASP A 355 40.42 18.46 -21.53
N THR A 356 39.45 18.58 -22.44
CA THR A 356 39.22 19.78 -23.25
C THR A 356 38.05 20.64 -22.77
N ALA A 357 37.19 20.12 -21.89
CA ALA A 357 36.03 20.83 -21.37
C ALA A 357 36.42 22.05 -20.51
N GLU A 358 35.61 23.10 -20.61
CA GLU A 358 35.78 24.36 -19.87
C GLU A 358 35.70 24.10 -18.35
N ARG A 359 36.63 24.69 -17.60
CA ARG A 359 36.68 24.59 -16.13
C ARG A 359 36.28 25.92 -15.51
N VAL A 360 35.37 25.84 -14.55
CA VAL A 360 34.92 26.97 -13.74
C VAL A 360 35.17 26.66 -12.28
N VAL A 361 35.48 27.67 -11.48
CA VAL A 361 35.65 27.55 -10.05
C VAL A 361 34.53 28.31 -9.38
N LEU A 362 33.92 27.66 -8.40
CA LEU A 362 32.93 28.28 -7.55
C LEU A 362 33.61 29.27 -6.60
N ASP A 363 33.25 30.54 -6.71
CA ASP A 363 33.72 31.62 -5.85
C ASP A 363 32.99 31.66 -4.48
N GLU A 364 33.40 32.59 -3.61
CA GLU A 364 32.79 32.77 -2.29
C GLU A 364 31.37 33.34 -2.33
N ALA A 365 31.02 34.08 -3.39
CA ALA A 365 29.69 34.62 -3.65
C ALA A 365 28.73 33.58 -4.30
N ARG A 366 29.20 32.32 -4.46
CA ARG A 366 28.51 31.23 -5.18
C ARG A 366 28.34 31.46 -6.68
N GLY A 367 29.08 32.40 -7.26
CA GLY A 367 29.25 32.55 -8.70
C GLY A 367 30.23 31.51 -9.26
N MET A 368 30.11 31.22 -10.56
CA MET A 368 31.05 30.38 -11.29
C MET A 368 31.95 31.30 -12.13
N VAL A 369 33.26 31.25 -11.89
CA VAL A 369 34.26 32.02 -12.65
C VAL A 369 35.17 31.08 -13.44
N PRO A 370 35.56 31.37 -14.69
CA PRO A 370 36.48 30.53 -15.45
C PRO A 370 37.80 30.32 -14.68
N GLU A 371 38.28 29.08 -14.58
CA GLU A 371 39.52 28.75 -13.86
C GLU A 371 40.73 29.51 -14.46
N ALA A 372 40.71 29.75 -15.77
CA ALA A 372 41.74 30.50 -16.49
C ALA A 372 41.87 31.97 -16.03
N GLU A 373 40.85 32.53 -15.37
CA GLU A 373 40.85 33.89 -14.84
C GLU A 373 41.39 33.96 -13.40
N LEU A 374 41.62 32.81 -12.76
CA LEU A 374 42.11 32.74 -11.39
C LEU A 374 43.64 32.62 -11.33
N THR A 375 44.22 33.29 -10.33
CA THR A 375 45.63 33.09 -9.97
C THR A 375 45.83 31.65 -9.48
N PRO A 376 46.82 30.90 -10.02
CA PRO A 376 47.08 29.53 -9.58
C PRO A 376 47.35 29.47 -8.07
N PRO A 377 46.70 28.55 -7.34
CA PRO A 377 46.88 28.43 -5.90
C PRO A 377 48.25 27.83 -5.59
N GLY A 378 48.83 28.19 -4.44
CA GLY A 378 49.99 27.48 -3.89
C GLY A 378 49.63 26.03 -3.53
N ASP A 379 50.64 25.16 -3.37
CA ASP A 379 50.45 23.71 -3.19
C ASP A 379 49.46 23.35 -2.07
N ALA A 380 49.48 24.10 -0.94
CA ALA A 380 48.58 23.87 0.19
C ALA A 380 47.11 24.27 -0.07
N ALA A 381 46.86 25.21 -1.00
CA ALA A 381 45.51 25.69 -1.34
C ALA A 381 44.93 24.99 -2.58
N ARG A 382 45.75 24.24 -3.31
CA ARG A 382 45.38 23.54 -4.55
C ARG A 382 44.24 22.55 -4.34
N ASP A 383 44.29 21.76 -3.27
CA ASP A 383 43.25 20.77 -3.00
C ASP A 383 41.89 21.40 -2.70
N ALA A 384 41.89 22.54 -2.00
CA ALA A 384 40.68 23.30 -1.69
C ALA A 384 40.07 23.95 -2.95
N GLN A 385 40.90 24.48 -3.86
CA GLN A 385 40.43 24.99 -5.15
C GLN A 385 39.87 23.87 -6.02
N LEU A 386 40.56 22.74 -6.13
CA LEU A 386 40.08 21.58 -6.90
C LEU A 386 38.75 21.03 -6.37
N ALA A 387 38.49 21.13 -5.06
CA ALA A 387 37.21 20.74 -4.47
C ALA A 387 36.05 21.70 -4.84
N ARG A 388 36.37 22.94 -5.27
CA ARG A 388 35.42 23.95 -5.74
C ARG A 388 35.43 24.13 -7.26
N THR A 389 36.23 23.33 -7.98
CA THR A 389 36.33 23.37 -9.43
C THR A 389 35.29 22.45 -10.05
N TYR A 390 34.66 22.91 -11.12
CA TYR A 390 33.68 22.20 -11.91
C TYR A 390 34.07 22.23 -13.38
N VAL A 391 33.60 21.23 -14.12
CA VAL A 391 33.69 21.13 -15.57
C VAL A 391 32.33 21.43 -16.16
N VAL A 392 32.30 22.29 -17.16
CA VAL A 392 31.09 22.67 -17.87
C VAL A 392 30.77 21.63 -18.93
N CYS A 393 29.59 21.02 -18.82
CA CYS A 393 29.00 20.22 -19.88
C CYS A 393 28.07 21.13 -20.71
N PRO A 394 28.17 21.11 -22.06
CA PRO A 394 27.27 21.91 -22.91
C PRO A 394 25.81 21.46 -22.82
N GLY A 395 25.56 20.24 -22.33
CA GLY A 395 24.23 19.64 -22.28
C GLY A 395 23.86 18.96 -23.60
N ASN A 396 22.56 18.76 -23.80
CA ASN A 396 21.95 18.27 -25.04
C ASN A 396 20.58 18.93 -25.24
N ASP A 397 19.79 18.44 -26.18
CA ASP A 397 18.46 18.99 -26.50
C ASP A 397 17.47 18.98 -25.32
N ASP A 398 17.69 18.14 -24.31
CA ASP A 398 16.77 17.93 -23.18
C ASP A 398 17.29 18.45 -21.84
N VAL A 399 18.61 18.58 -21.72
CA VAL A 399 19.27 19.03 -20.50
C VAL A 399 20.18 20.20 -20.87
N PRO A 400 19.90 21.42 -20.39
CA PRO A 400 20.69 22.60 -20.72
C PRO A 400 22.12 22.49 -20.16
N ARG A 401 22.98 23.43 -20.56
CA ARG A 401 24.34 23.60 -20.02
C ARG A 401 24.34 23.50 -18.49
N HIS A 402 25.28 22.72 -17.94
CA HIS A 402 25.37 22.43 -16.52
C HIS A 402 26.79 22.04 -16.11
N GLU A 403 27.02 21.97 -14.80
CA GLU A 403 28.35 21.78 -14.22
C GLU A 403 28.49 20.43 -13.51
N LEU A 404 29.66 19.79 -13.68
CA LEU A 404 30.06 18.55 -13.03
C LEU A 404 31.27 18.77 -12.12
N PRO A 405 31.33 18.19 -10.91
CA PRO A 405 32.50 18.33 -10.04
C PRO A 405 33.78 17.87 -10.75
N TYR A 406 34.88 18.63 -10.62
CA TYR A 406 36.15 18.34 -11.32
C TYR A 406 36.70 16.93 -11.04
N ARG A 407 36.44 16.41 -9.84
CA ARG A 407 36.91 15.07 -9.43
C ARG A 407 36.02 13.93 -9.96
N TYR A 408 34.93 14.22 -10.66
CA TYR A 408 33.97 13.22 -11.11
C TYR A 408 34.61 11.96 -11.75
N PRO A 409 35.58 12.05 -12.69
CA PRO A 409 36.16 10.87 -13.34
C PRO A 409 37.04 10.02 -12.43
N THR A 410 37.51 10.57 -11.29
CA THR A 410 38.26 9.76 -10.31
C THR A 410 37.42 8.71 -9.62
N PHE A 411 36.09 8.78 -9.76
CA PHE A 411 35.13 7.83 -9.19
C PHE A 411 34.44 6.97 -10.27
N GLY A 412 35.10 6.83 -11.42
CA GLY A 412 34.59 6.13 -12.61
C GLY A 412 34.18 7.08 -13.72
N THR A 413 34.24 6.60 -14.96
CA THR A 413 33.82 7.32 -16.17
C THR A 413 32.35 7.12 -16.51
N GLU A 414 31.72 6.13 -15.86
CA GLU A 414 30.30 5.78 -16.01
C GLU A 414 29.64 5.74 -14.62
N PRO A 415 28.59 6.53 -14.38
CA PRO A 415 27.89 6.57 -13.10
C PRO A 415 26.92 5.41 -12.95
N VAL A 416 26.81 4.89 -11.73
CA VAL A 416 25.72 3.99 -11.36
C VAL A 416 24.45 4.81 -11.16
N ARG A 417 23.52 4.66 -12.10
CA ARG A 417 22.26 5.39 -12.18
C ARG A 417 21.11 4.58 -11.61
N ILE A 418 20.55 5.03 -10.50
CA ILE A 418 19.41 4.38 -9.84
C ILE A 418 18.15 5.21 -10.13
N GLY A 419 17.24 4.63 -10.91
CA GLY A 419 15.93 5.23 -11.19
C GLY A 419 14.87 4.73 -10.22
N LEU A 420 14.15 5.65 -9.57
CA LEU A 420 13.01 5.31 -8.71
C LEU A 420 11.73 5.22 -9.56
N VAL A 421 11.05 4.08 -9.50
CA VAL A 421 9.87 3.76 -10.33
C VAL A 421 8.65 3.53 -9.44
N GLY A 422 7.52 4.13 -9.80
CA GLY A 422 6.22 3.96 -9.15
C GLY A 422 5.36 5.21 -9.22
N ALA A 423 4.05 5.07 -9.01
CA ALA A 423 3.10 6.20 -9.08
C ALA A 423 3.46 7.37 -8.13
N SER A 424 2.91 8.56 -8.37
CA SER A 424 3.27 9.80 -7.65
C SER A 424 3.05 9.74 -6.13
N THR A 425 2.17 8.86 -5.64
CA THR A 425 1.82 8.73 -4.20
C THR A 425 2.48 7.53 -3.50
N THR A 426 3.35 6.77 -4.19
CA THR A 426 3.95 5.55 -3.63
C THR A 426 5.06 5.81 -2.61
N GLY A 427 5.40 7.07 -2.31
CA GLY A 427 6.40 7.39 -1.28
C GLY A 427 7.87 7.31 -1.73
N LYS A 428 8.14 7.38 -3.04
CA LYS A 428 9.52 7.39 -3.59
C LYS A 428 10.44 8.42 -2.93
N SER A 429 10.03 9.68 -2.85
CA SER A 429 10.82 10.77 -2.25
C SER A 429 11.07 10.55 -0.76
N HIS A 430 10.07 10.03 -0.04
CA HIS A 430 10.19 9.69 1.38
C HIS A 430 11.20 8.55 1.59
N LEU A 431 11.12 7.49 0.77
CA LEU A 431 12.06 6.37 0.81
C LEU A 431 13.49 6.83 0.49
N LEU A 432 13.67 7.64 -0.56
CA LEU A 432 14.98 8.18 -0.93
C LEU A 432 15.56 9.07 0.19
N ALA A 433 14.76 9.99 0.74
CA ALA A 433 15.21 10.84 1.84
C ALA A 433 15.63 10.02 3.07
N ALA A 434 14.88 8.97 3.41
CA ALA A 434 15.23 8.05 4.49
C ALA A 434 16.51 7.24 4.20
N MET A 435 16.68 6.75 2.97
CA MET A 435 17.90 6.07 2.54
C MET A 435 19.14 6.96 2.66
N ILE A 436 19.06 8.21 2.20
CA ILE A 436 20.16 9.18 2.27
C ILE A 436 20.48 9.54 3.73
N ASP A 437 19.46 9.69 4.59
CA ASP A 437 19.67 9.92 6.02
C ASP A 437 20.39 8.75 6.72
N GLN A 438 20.13 7.50 6.32
CA GLN A 438 20.84 6.34 6.85
C GLN A 438 22.25 6.20 6.24
N ALA A 439 22.38 6.39 4.93
CA ALA A 439 23.67 6.26 4.23
C ALA A 439 24.71 7.30 4.67
N ARG A 440 24.28 8.50 5.10
CA ARG A 440 25.20 9.53 5.60
C ARG A 440 25.75 9.24 7.00
N LYS A 441 25.12 8.34 7.76
CA LYS A 441 25.59 7.95 9.10
C LYS A 441 26.78 7.02 8.92
N SER A 442 27.99 7.55 9.13
CA SER A 442 29.26 6.84 8.87
C SER A 442 29.35 5.46 9.51
N THR A 443 28.76 5.30 10.70
CA THR A 443 28.73 4.03 11.44
C THR A 443 27.86 2.95 10.78
N VAL A 444 26.86 3.33 10.00
CA VAL A 444 25.92 2.37 9.38
C VAL A 444 26.56 1.76 8.13
N MET A 445 27.05 2.60 7.22
CA MET A 445 27.68 2.14 5.97
C MET A 445 29.00 1.41 6.22
N ALA A 446 29.79 1.85 7.22
CA ALA A 446 31.07 1.23 7.55
C ALA A 446 30.93 -0.24 8.00
N ARG A 447 29.78 -0.67 8.54
CA ARG A 447 29.50 -2.08 8.88
C ARG A 447 29.56 -3.00 7.67
N PHE A 448 29.31 -2.46 6.48
CA PHE A 448 29.37 -3.19 5.20
C PHE A 448 30.68 -2.95 4.46
N GLY A 449 31.67 -2.31 5.10
CA GLY A 449 32.91 -1.90 4.45
C GLY A 449 32.70 -0.79 3.42
N LEU A 450 31.66 0.04 3.58
CA LEU A 450 31.37 1.15 2.66
C LEU A 450 31.64 2.49 3.32
N ARG A 451 32.31 3.39 2.59
CA ARG A 451 32.46 4.80 2.93
C ARG A 451 31.68 5.64 1.93
N VAL A 452 30.85 6.54 2.43
CA VAL A 452 29.96 7.38 1.61
C VAL A 452 30.34 8.84 1.76
N GLU A 453 30.48 9.54 0.63
CA GLU A 453 30.73 10.97 0.56
C GLU A 453 29.79 11.64 -0.44
N ALA A 454 29.66 12.97 -0.37
CA ALA A 454 28.88 13.73 -1.34
C ALA A 454 29.62 13.80 -2.68
N LEU A 455 28.95 13.45 -3.78
CA LEU A 455 29.52 13.63 -5.13
C LEU A 455 29.70 15.11 -5.46
N ASP A 456 28.66 15.89 -5.17
CA ASP A 456 28.64 17.34 -5.27
C ASP A 456 28.22 17.89 -3.90
N PRO A 457 29.15 18.46 -3.11
CA PRO A 457 28.85 18.98 -1.79
C PRO A 457 27.75 20.04 -1.76
N GLN A 458 27.64 20.88 -2.80
CA GLN A 458 26.62 21.94 -2.85
C GLN A 458 25.22 21.37 -3.08
N ARG A 459 25.07 20.53 -4.10
CA ARG A 459 23.79 19.88 -4.39
C ARG A 459 23.36 18.96 -3.26
N TYR A 460 24.32 18.24 -2.68
CA TYR A 460 24.07 17.38 -1.53
C TYR A 460 23.58 18.20 -0.32
N HIS A 461 24.25 19.30 0.02
CA HIS A 461 23.83 20.15 1.13
C HIS A 461 22.45 20.79 0.90
N ARG A 462 22.15 21.20 -0.34
CA ARG A 462 20.80 21.67 -0.71
C ARG A 462 19.76 20.58 -0.53
N TYR A 463 20.01 19.36 -1.01
CA TYR A 463 19.09 18.23 -0.83
C TYR A 463 18.88 17.90 0.65
N LEU A 464 19.94 17.99 1.48
CA LEU A 464 19.80 17.84 2.91
C LEU A 464 18.90 18.93 3.51
N GLY A 465 19.13 20.21 3.19
CA GLY A 465 18.36 21.32 3.74
C GLY A 465 16.91 21.39 3.25
N ASP A 466 16.65 21.07 1.99
CA ASP A 466 15.34 21.24 1.36
C ASP A 466 14.45 20.00 1.51
N VAL A 467 15.03 18.81 1.67
CA VAL A 467 14.29 17.53 1.67
C VAL A 467 14.54 16.74 2.96
N VAL A 468 15.80 16.41 3.27
CA VAL A 468 16.09 15.48 4.37
C VAL A 468 15.81 16.11 5.73
N THR A 469 16.29 17.32 6.02
CA THR A 469 16.09 17.99 7.32
C THR A 469 14.61 18.28 7.59
N PRO A 470 13.81 18.83 6.65
CA PRO A 470 12.37 19.00 6.87
C PRO A 470 11.63 17.68 7.14
N PHE A 471 12.00 16.62 6.43
CA PHE A 471 11.39 15.30 6.59
C PHE A 471 11.79 14.61 7.89
N ILE A 472 13.10 14.50 8.13
CA ILE A 472 13.67 13.80 9.28
C ILE A 472 13.51 14.64 10.53
N ASP A 473 14.06 15.85 10.59
CA ASP A 473 14.06 16.63 11.83
C ASP A 473 12.72 17.36 12.01
N GLY A 474 12.17 17.91 10.92
CA GLY A 474 10.90 18.65 10.95
C GLY A 474 9.64 17.80 11.00
N ARG A 475 9.77 16.47 10.77
CA ARG A 475 8.67 15.50 10.65
C ARG A 475 7.63 15.93 9.61
N GLN A 476 8.03 16.64 8.57
CA GLN A 476 7.12 17.15 7.55
C GLN A 476 6.92 16.10 6.46
N GLU A 477 5.69 15.95 5.99
CA GLU A 477 5.42 15.17 4.79
C GLU A 477 6.03 15.90 3.58
N LEU A 478 6.77 15.15 2.76
CA LEU A 478 7.33 15.71 1.55
C LEU A 478 6.23 15.90 0.50
N PRO A 479 6.22 17.04 -0.21
CA PRO A 479 5.28 17.25 -1.31
C PRO A 479 5.50 16.20 -2.40
N ALA A 480 4.45 15.94 -3.18
CA ALA A 480 4.58 15.08 -4.36
C ALA A 480 5.66 15.60 -5.30
N THR A 481 6.46 14.69 -5.88
CA THR A 481 7.51 15.04 -6.84
C THR A 481 6.94 15.89 -7.96
N ALA A 482 7.40 17.15 -8.04
CA ALA A 482 6.90 18.09 -9.03
C ALA A 482 7.20 17.60 -10.45
N ASP A 483 6.23 17.73 -11.35
CA ASP A 483 6.39 17.50 -12.79
C ASP A 483 7.19 18.65 -13.40
N ARG A 484 8.51 18.59 -13.27
CA ARG A 484 9.44 19.59 -13.85
C ARG A 484 9.72 19.25 -15.32
N PRO A 485 9.96 20.24 -16.20
CA PRO A 485 10.32 19.99 -17.60
C PRO A 485 11.66 19.26 -17.75
N ASP A 486 12.68 19.66 -16.98
CA ASP A 486 14.03 19.10 -17.08
C ASP A 486 14.17 17.81 -16.26
N LEU A 487 14.83 16.79 -16.84
CA LEU A 487 15.24 15.60 -16.10
C LEU A 487 16.52 15.89 -15.31
N ARG A 488 16.43 15.90 -13.97
CA ARG A 488 17.58 16.14 -13.08
C ARG A 488 17.63 15.08 -11.99
N TYR A 489 18.84 14.60 -11.67
CA TYR A 489 19.02 13.71 -10.52
C TYR A 489 18.79 14.49 -9.21
N SER A 490 18.22 13.83 -8.21
CA SER A 490 17.88 14.45 -6.92
C SER A 490 19.13 14.69 -6.08
N THR A 491 19.98 13.68 -5.96
CA THR A 491 21.26 13.74 -5.24
C THR A 491 22.23 12.67 -5.72
N GLY A 492 23.51 12.83 -5.41
CA GLY A 492 24.58 11.93 -5.83
C GLY A 492 25.60 11.69 -4.72
N LEU A 493 26.07 10.45 -4.63
CA LEU A 493 27.01 9.96 -3.63
C LEU A 493 28.26 9.41 -4.31
N ILE A 494 29.39 9.50 -3.60
CA ILE A 494 30.58 8.70 -3.88
C ILE A 494 30.53 7.54 -2.89
N VAL A 495 30.44 6.32 -3.41
CA VAL A 495 30.49 5.11 -2.58
C VAL A 495 31.84 4.46 -2.80
N THR A 496 32.65 4.43 -1.74
CA THR A 496 33.92 3.71 -1.73
C THR A 496 33.74 2.39 -1.02
N ASP A 497 34.04 1.31 -1.72
CA ASP A 497 34.13 -0.02 -1.12
C ASP A 497 35.54 -0.23 -0.57
N GLU A 498 35.65 -0.42 0.73
CA GLU A 498 36.93 -0.60 1.43
C GLU A 498 37.55 -1.96 1.14
N HIS A 499 36.78 -2.96 0.69
CA HIS A 499 37.30 -4.27 0.29
C HIS A 499 38.03 -4.20 -1.05
N SER A 500 37.38 -3.68 -2.09
CA SER A 500 37.99 -3.50 -3.41
C SER A 500 38.85 -2.25 -3.54
N ARG A 501 38.73 -1.31 -2.61
CA ARG A 501 39.35 0.02 -2.60
C ARG A 501 38.98 0.85 -3.84
N ARG A 502 37.80 0.59 -4.42
CA ARG A 502 37.25 1.31 -5.56
C ARG A 502 36.17 2.28 -5.12
N SER A 503 36.09 3.41 -5.79
CA SER A 503 35.08 4.43 -5.57
C SER A 503 34.20 4.54 -6.81
N HIS A 504 32.89 4.60 -6.59
CA HIS A 504 31.88 4.68 -7.63
C HIS A 504 31.01 5.93 -7.42
N SER A 505 30.71 6.64 -8.51
CA SER A 505 29.67 7.65 -8.49
C SER A 505 28.28 6.99 -8.59
N VAL A 506 27.43 7.23 -7.60
CA VAL A 506 26.06 6.70 -7.51
C VAL A 506 25.09 7.87 -7.51
N ILE A 507 24.16 7.89 -8.46
CA ILE A 507 23.22 9.00 -8.62
C ILE A 507 21.77 8.51 -8.64
N PHE A 508 20.88 9.30 -8.03
CA PHE A 508 19.48 8.93 -7.83
C PHE A 508 18.55 9.83 -8.61
N PHE A 509 17.60 9.20 -9.32
CA PHE A 509 16.56 9.91 -10.06
C PHE A 509 15.20 9.60 -9.46
N ASP A 510 14.60 10.60 -8.80
CA ASP A 510 13.20 10.56 -8.39
C ASP A 510 12.33 11.18 -9.48
N VAL A 511 11.84 10.33 -10.40
CA VAL A 511 11.01 10.78 -11.53
C VAL A 511 9.54 10.74 -11.12
N ALA A 512 8.79 11.81 -11.42
CA ALA A 512 7.34 11.85 -11.18
C ALA A 512 6.64 10.75 -12.00
N GLY A 513 5.73 9.98 -11.37
CA GLY A 513 5.10 8.82 -11.98
C GLY A 513 4.35 9.16 -13.29
N GLY A 514 3.66 10.30 -13.32
CA GLY A 514 2.92 10.77 -14.51
C GLY A 514 3.80 11.21 -15.69
N ARG A 515 5.11 11.44 -15.49
CA ARG A 515 6.06 11.67 -16.61
C ARG A 515 6.41 10.36 -17.31
N LEU A 516 6.55 9.28 -16.53
CA LEU A 516 6.80 7.96 -17.11
C LEU A 516 5.66 7.55 -18.03
N GLU A 517 4.40 7.96 -17.78
CA GLU A 517 3.24 7.65 -18.64
C GLU A 517 3.25 8.36 -20.01
N ARG A 518 4.03 9.43 -20.19
CA ARG A 518 4.04 10.21 -21.44
C ARG A 518 4.92 9.54 -22.51
N THR A 519 4.44 9.54 -23.75
CA THR A 519 5.21 9.11 -24.93
C THR A 519 6.16 10.23 -25.36
N GLY A 520 7.48 10.06 -25.23
CA GLY A 520 8.47 11.11 -25.53
C GLY A 520 9.92 10.81 -25.13
N ARG A 521 10.79 11.84 -25.15
CA ARG A 521 12.26 11.79 -25.00
C ARG A 521 12.80 11.26 -23.66
N GLU A 522 11.96 11.12 -22.62
CA GLU A 522 12.29 10.40 -21.38
C GLU A 522 12.63 8.91 -21.63
N SER A 523 12.37 8.41 -22.85
CA SER A 523 12.70 7.05 -23.31
C SER A 523 14.20 6.77 -23.39
N ASP A 524 15.05 7.74 -23.76
CA ASP A 524 16.50 7.52 -23.85
C ASP A 524 17.16 7.41 -22.47
N PHE A 525 16.52 8.01 -21.46
CA PHE A 525 17.00 7.98 -20.10
C PHE A 525 16.82 6.61 -19.44
N LEU A 526 15.66 5.95 -19.63
CA LEU A 526 15.41 4.61 -19.10
C LEU A 526 16.44 3.58 -19.60
N ASN A 527 16.91 3.74 -20.84
CA ASN A 527 17.92 2.86 -21.45
C ASN A 527 19.28 2.90 -20.77
N ARG A 528 19.59 3.99 -20.06
CA ARG A 528 20.89 4.12 -19.40
C ARG A 528 20.80 4.05 -17.88
N LEU A 529 19.65 3.66 -17.33
CA LEU A 529 19.58 3.31 -15.93
C LEU A 529 20.45 2.08 -15.67
N SER A 530 21.37 2.20 -14.72
CA SER A 530 22.17 1.07 -14.28
C SER A 530 21.34 0.16 -13.39
N ALA A 531 20.39 0.69 -12.63
CA ALA A 531 19.54 -0.09 -11.73
C ALA A 531 18.16 0.58 -11.51
N LEU A 532 17.19 -0.24 -11.09
CA LEU A 532 15.82 0.20 -10.78
C LEU A 532 15.51 0.00 -9.30
N LEU A 533 14.94 1.04 -8.66
CA LEU A 533 14.31 0.94 -7.35
C LEU A 533 12.80 1.08 -7.54
N CYS A 534 12.09 -0.05 -7.54
CA CYS A 534 10.67 -0.13 -7.81
C CYS A 534 9.89 -0.02 -6.49
N VAL A 535 9.02 0.98 -6.33
CA VAL A 535 8.32 1.28 -5.08
C VAL A 535 6.85 0.93 -5.20
N VAL A 536 6.42 -0.08 -4.43
CA VAL A 536 5.05 -0.58 -4.36
C VAL A 536 4.34 0.00 -3.14
N ASP A 537 3.21 0.65 -3.36
CA ASP A 537 2.34 1.11 -2.27
C ASP A 537 1.31 0.02 -1.93
N PRO A 538 1.32 -0.53 -0.70
CA PRO A 538 0.38 -1.58 -0.31
C PRO A 538 -1.08 -1.12 -0.31
N THR A 539 -1.35 0.19 -0.31
CA THR A 539 -2.72 0.71 -0.47
C THR A 539 -3.28 0.59 -1.88
N ARG A 540 -2.41 0.35 -2.86
CA ARG A 540 -2.78 0.19 -4.27
C ARG A 540 -2.97 -1.27 -4.68
N VAL A 541 -2.51 -2.21 -3.85
CA VAL A 541 -2.73 -3.64 -4.08
C VAL A 541 -4.05 -4.03 -3.44
N GLU A 542 -4.94 -4.59 -4.27
CA GLU A 542 -6.26 -5.03 -3.84
C GLU A 542 -6.16 -6.03 -2.68
N GLY A 543 -6.96 -5.81 -1.62
CA GLY A 543 -7.00 -6.69 -0.46
C GLY A 543 -5.89 -6.51 0.60
N LEU A 544 -4.88 -5.67 0.40
CA LEU A 544 -3.77 -5.53 1.38
C LEU A 544 -4.02 -4.54 2.53
N THR A 545 -4.77 -3.45 2.32
CA THR A 545 -4.95 -2.40 3.36
C THR A 545 -6.40 -1.90 3.53
N GLY A 546 -7.38 -2.56 2.92
CA GLY A 546 -8.80 -2.27 3.10
C GLY A 546 -9.33 -0.98 2.43
N HIS A 547 -8.49 -0.25 1.69
CA HIS A 547 -8.93 0.83 0.78
C HIS A 547 -9.24 0.24 -0.61
N ARG A 548 -10.08 0.91 -1.43
CA ARG A 548 -10.22 0.57 -2.86
C ARG A 548 -8.85 0.73 -3.53
N GLY A 549 -8.07 -0.34 -3.57
CA GLY A 549 -6.89 -0.42 -4.43
C GLY A 549 -7.32 -0.21 -5.87
N THR A 550 -6.45 0.37 -6.70
CA THR A 550 -6.68 0.38 -8.14
C THR A 550 -6.61 -1.06 -8.63
N THR A 551 -7.58 -1.52 -9.42
CA THR A 551 -7.56 -2.86 -10.04
C THR A 551 -6.22 -3.09 -10.75
N GLY A 552 -5.34 -3.84 -10.09
CA GLY A 552 -4.24 -4.60 -10.65
C GLY A 552 -3.06 -3.91 -11.33
N ARG A 553 -3.06 -2.62 -11.70
CA ARG A 553 -1.96 -2.07 -12.53
C ARG A 553 -1.40 -0.73 -12.04
N ASP A 554 -0.08 -0.67 -11.86
CA ASP A 554 0.66 0.59 -11.80
C ASP A 554 1.13 0.95 -13.23
N PRO A 555 0.54 1.98 -13.88
CA PRO A 555 0.90 2.38 -15.24
C PRO A 555 2.38 2.71 -15.41
N ALA A 556 3.05 3.23 -14.36
CA ALA A 556 4.47 3.54 -14.42
C ALA A 556 5.33 2.27 -14.52
N PHE A 557 4.94 1.19 -13.82
CA PHE A 557 5.63 -0.10 -13.91
C PHE A 557 5.47 -0.72 -15.29
N GLU A 558 4.24 -0.78 -15.80
CA GLU A 558 3.95 -1.38 -17.10
C GLU A 558 4.71 -0.66 -18.22
N HIS A 559 4.73 0.65 -18.16
CA HIS A 559 5.36 1.46 -19.18
C HIS A 559 6.89 1.35 -19.16
N VAL A 560 7.51 1.38 -17.97
CA VAL A 560 8.95 1.14 -17.83
C VAL A 560 9.31 -0.26 -18.35
N ARG A 561 8.51 -1.27 -18.01
CA ARG A 561 8.70 -2.64 -18.48
C ARG A 561 8.60 -2.76 -20.01
N GLN A 562 7.52 -2.26 -20.60
CA GLN A 562 7.29 -2.31 -22.05
C GLN A 562 8.45 -1.65 -22.80
N ARG A 563 8.95 -0.51 -22.30
CA ARG A 563 10.09 0.19 -22.91
C ARG A 563 11.40 -0.56 -22.77
N LEU A 564 11.75 -1.02 -21.56
CA LEU A 564 12.97 -1.81 -21.36
C LEU A 564 12.97 -3.04 -22.26
N ARG A 565 11.83 -3.69 -22.46
CA ARG A 565 11.71 -4.78 -23.44
C ARG A 565 11.84 -4.32 -24.89
N GLN A 566 11.18 -3.25 -25.30
CA GLN A 566 11.29 -2.77 -26.68
C GLN A 566 12.73 -2.40 -27.07
N GLN A 567 13.54 -1.95 -26.11
CA GLN A 567 14.83 -1.32 -26.39
C GLN A 567 16.03 -2.19 -25.98
N LEU A 568 15.91 -3.02 -24.95
CA LEU A 568 16.98 -3.88 -24.44
C LEU A 568 16.74 -5.37 -24.66
N ALA A 569 15.55 -5.79 -25.14
CA ALA A 569 15.33 -7.19 -25.47
C ALA A 569 16.08 -7.54 -26.75
N ASP A 570 17.25 -8.14 -26.58
CA ASP A 570 17.75 -9.10 -27.55
C ASP A 570 16.84 -10.34 -27.47
N PRO A 571 16.18 -10.76 -28.57
CA PRO A 571 15.36 -11.97 -28.58
C PRO A 571 16.10 -13.23 -28.08
N ALA A 572 17.44 -13.22 -28.11
CA ALA A 572 18.29 -14.28 -27.61
C ALA A 572 18.57 -14.20 -26.09
N VAL A 573 18.22 -13.11 -25.41
CA VAL A 573 18.48 -12.90 -23.97
C VAL A 573 17.16 -12.92 -23.20
N PRO A 574 16.96 -13.90 -22.29
CA PRO A 574 15.67 -14.09 -21.61
C PRO A 574 15.38 -13.05 -20.52
N PHE A 575 16.40 -12.34 -20.02
CA PHE A 575 16.28 -11.38 -18.92
C PHE A 575 16.87 -10.01 -19.27
N LEU A 576 16.26 -8.96 -18.76
CA LEU A 576 16.77 -7.59 -18.84
C LEU A 576 18.08 -7.48 -18.04
N PRO A 577 19.13 -6.82 -18.57
CA PRO A 577 20.44 -6.74 -17.92
C PRO A 577 20.48 -5.78 -16.71
N VAL A 578 19.38 -5.06 -16.45
CA VAL A 578 19.27 -4.05 -15.40
C VAL A 578 18.79 -4.71 -14.10
N PRO A 579 19.53 -4.63 -12.97
CA PRO A 579 19.06 -5.11 -11.69
C PRO A 579 17.93 -4.25 -11.12
N CYS A 580 17.05 -4.91 -10.36
CA CYS A 580 15.87 -4.29 -9.76
C CYS A 580 15.75 -4.62 -8.28
N ALA A 581 15.57 -3.61 -7.43
CA ALA A 581 15.10 -3.79 -6.06
C ALA A 581 13.65 -3.33 -5.96
N LEU A 582 12.73 -4.25 -5.71
CA LEU A 582 11.32 -3.96 -5.48
C LEU A 582 11.07 -3.78 -3.99
N VAL A 583 10.42 -2.69 -3.60
CA VAL A 583 10.22 -2.30 -2.21
C VAL A 583 8.74 -2.09 -1.96
N VAL A 584 8.13 -2.91 -1.10
CA VAL A 584 6.81 -2.63 -0.55
C VAL A 584 6.98 -1.59 0.54
N THR A 585 6.63 -0.35 0.20
CA THR A 585 6.72 0.80 1.10
C THR A 585 5.57 0.81 2.11
N LYS A 586 5.54 1.78 3.03
CA LYS A 586 4.45 1.98 4.02
C LYS A 586 4.06 0.66 4.72
N CYS A 587 5.05 -0.22 4.95
CA CYS A 587 4.79 -1.57 5.46
C CYS A 587 4.29 -1.56 6.91
N ASP A 588 4.41 -0.42 7.61
CA ASP A 588 3.76 -0.15 8.89
C ASP A 588 2.22 -0.29 8.83
N LEU A 589 1.60 0.01 7.69
CA LEU A 589 0.16 -0.19 7.47
C LEU A 589 -0.24 -1.68 7.52
N LEU A 590 0.72 -2.57 7.28
CA LEU A 590 0.52 -4.02 7.26
C LEU A 590 0.77 -4.66 8.63
N ARG A 591 1.46 -3.97 9.56
CA ARG A 591 1.85 -4.48 10.88
C ARG A 591 0.69 -4.95 11.75
N PHE A 592 -0.46 -4.29 11.64
CA PHE A 592 -1.66 -4.61 12.44
C PHE A 592 -2.62 -5.59 11.74
N ARG A 593 -2.18 -6.18 10.62
CA ARG A 593 -3.01 -7.07 9.81
C ARG A 593 -2.74 -8.55 10.08
N GLY A 594 -1.73 -8.89 10.88
CA GLY A 594 -1.43 -10.27 11.28
C GLY A 594 -0.89 -11.14 10.14
N TYR A 595 -0.13 -10.54 9.22
CA TYR A 595 0.46 -11.25 8.09
C TYR A 595 1.76 -11.92 8.53
N ARG A 596 1.71 -13.23 8.79
CA ARG A 596 2.82 -14.01 9.33
C ARG A 596 4.12 -13.90 8.52
N GLU A 597 4.02 -13.78 7.19
CA GLU A 597 5.15 -13.72 6.25
C GLU A 597 5.96 -12.43 6.41
N ILE A 598 5.34 -11.36 6.95
CA ILE A 598 5.96 -10.04 7.08
C ILE A 598 6.11 -9.61 8.54
N ASP A 599 5.35 -10.20 9.46
CA ASP A 599 5.36 -9.81 10.88
C ASP A 599 6.75 -9.98 11.50
N GLY A 600 7.47 -11.06 11.16
CA GLY A 600 8.85 -11.26 11.62
C GLY A 600 9.77 -10.13 11.16
N TRP A 601 9.67 -9.78 9.87
CA TRP A 601 10.44 -8.70 9.25
C TRP A 601 10.10 -7.30 9.79
N LEU A 602 8.87 -7.07 10.26
CA LEU A 602 8.43 -5.79 10.82
C LEU A 602 8.77 -5.63 12.31
N HIS A 603 8.94 -6.74 13.03
CA HIS A 603 9.29 -6.76 14.46
C HIS A 603 10.78 -7.05 14.72
N GLU A 604 11.56 -7.26 13.66
CA GLU A 604 13.01 -7.44 13.73
C GLU A 604 13.69 -6.24 14.40
N LYS A 605 14.68 -6.54 15.26
CA LYS A 605 15.48 -5.52 15.93
C LYS A 605 16.29 -4.72 14.89
N PRO A 606 16.59 -3.43 15.13
CA PRO A 606 17.39 -2.61 14.23
C PRO A 606 18.75 -3.23 13.83
N ASP A 607 19.36 -4.06 14.68
CA ASP A 607 20.62 -4.75 14.35
C ASP A 607 20.43 -5.90 13.35
N ALA A 608 19.23 -6.49 13.27
CA ALA A 608 18.89 -7.51 12.27
C ALA A 608 18.69 -6.90 10.87
N GLU A 609 18.45 -5.57 10.75
CA GLU A 609 18.47 -4.84 9.47
C GLU A 609 19.84 -4.94 8.79
N GLY A 610 20.90 -5.13 9.58
CA GLY A 610 22.28 -5.20 9.10
C GLY A 610 22.71 -6.53 8.50
N ASP A 611 21.92 -7.59 8.58
CA ASP A 611 22.30 -8.91 8.09
C ASP A 611 21.90 -9.12 6.62
N LEU A 612 22.80 -8.92 5.67
CA LEU A 612 22.47 -9.10 4.25
C LEU A 612 22.32 -10.57 3.81
N SER A 613 22.64 -11.53 4.66
CA SER A 613 22.47 -12.96 4.33
C SER A 613 21.02 -13.39 4.23
N THR A 614 20.11 -12.64 4.82
CA THR A 614 18.68 -12.94 4.81
C THR A 614 17.92 -12.28 3.66
N VAL A 615 18.61 -11.54 2.77
CA VAL A 615 17.98 -10.83 1.63
C VAL A 615 17.25 -11.78 0.68
N GLU A 616 17.80 -12.96 0.42
CA GLU A 616 17.13 -13.95 -0.44
C GLU A 616 15.86 -14.50 0.22
N GLN A 617 15.90 -14.71 1.54
CA GLN A 617 14.74 -15.16 2.31
C GLN A 617 13.66 -14.08 2.37
N GLU A 618 14.03 -12.81 2.61
CA GLU A 618 13.12 -11.68 2.51
C GLU A 618 12.50 -11.60 1.12
N SER A 619 13.32 -11.77 0.08
CA SER A 619 12.85 -11.69 -1.30
C SER A 619 11.81 -12.76 -1.61
N GLU A 620 12.06 -14.00 -1.15
CA GLU A 620 11.11 -15.12 -1.28
C GLU A 620 9.81 -14.84 -0.51
N ASP A 621 9.90 -14.34 0.72
CA ASP A 621 8.73 -14.04 1.56
C ASP A 621 7.88 -12.91 0.97
N VAL A 622 8.50 -11.83 0.49
CA VAL A 622 7.80 -10.71 -0.16
C VAL A 622 7.19 -11.14 -1.49
N TYR A 623 7.91 -11.94 -2.30
CA TYR A 623 7.39 -12.48 -3.56
C TYR A 623 6.15 -13.35 -3.29
N ALA A 624 6.25 -14.26 -2.33
CA ALA A 624 5.14 -15.14 -1.94
C ALA A 624 3.94 -14.34 -1.41
N PHE A 625 4.21 -13.36 -0.55
CA PHE A 625 3.18 -12.49 0.03
C PHE A 625 2.38 -11.74 -1.04
N LEU A 626 3.08 -11.06 -1.96
CA LEU A 626 2.46 -10.30 -3.07
C LEU A 626 1.78 -11.22 -4.07
N GLY A 627 2.43 -12.32 -4.46
CA GLY A 627 1.91 -13.27 -5.46
C GLY A 627 0.60 -13.92 -5.01
N ALA A 628 0.48 -14.21 -3.72
CA ALA A 628 -0.73 -14.82 -3.17
C ALA A 628 -1.92 -13.85 -3.02
N ARG A 629 -1.68 -12.54 -3.07
CA ARG A 629 -2.63 -11.46 -2.71
C ARG A 629 -2.81 -10.41 -3.81
N GLY A 630 -2.76 -10.83 -5.07
CA GLY A 630 -3.10 -9.95 -6.21
C GLY A 630 -2.00 -8.96 -6.63
N GLY A 631 -0.80 -9.07 -6.06
CA GLY A 631 0.37 -8.25 -6.41
C GLY A 631 1.14 -8.73 -7.64
N GLY A 632 0.61 -9.67 -8.42
CA GLY A 632 1.31 -10.34 -9.52
C GLY A 632 1.85 -9.39 -10.60
N ASP A 633 1.13 -8.34 -10.95
CA ASP A 633 1.57 -7.37 -11.98
C ASP A 633 2.82 -6.60 -11.55
N TRP A 634 3.00 -6.31 -10.26
CA TRP A 634 4.23 -5.69 -9.74
C TRP A 634 5.42 -6.64 -9.73
N LEU A 635 5.17 -7.95 -9.58
CA LEU A 635 6.21 -8.99 -9.61
C LEU A 635 6.76 -9.23 -11.02
N GLN A 636 6.02 -8.87 -12.08
CA GLN A 636 6.44 -9.10 -13.46
C GLN A 636 7.78 -8.42 -13.76
N LEU A 637 7.95 -7.14 -13.44
CA LEU A 637 9.21 -6.42 -13.71
C LEU A 637 10.40 -7.05 -12.95
N ALA A 638 10.19 -7.40 -11.68
CA ALA A 638 11.21 -8.10 -10.88
C ALA A 638 11.54 -9.51 -11.43
N GLY A 639 10.57 -10.17 -12.07
CA GLY A 639 10.75 -11.45 -12.74
C GLY A 639 11.42 -11.37 -14.11
N GLU A 640 11.46 -10.17 -14.72
CA GLU A 640 12.07 -9.94 -16.04
C GLU A 640 13.51 -9.45 -15.95
N CYS A 641 13.93 -8.91 -14.80
CA CYS A 641 15.32 -8.51 -14.55
C CYS A 641 16.23 -9.71 -14.27
N ARG A 642 17.49 -9.64 -14.73
CA ARG A 642 18.51 -10.68 -14.50
C ARG A 642 18.82 -10.87 -13.03
N ASN A 643 18.94 -9.77 -12.29
CA ASN A 643 19.09 -9.78 -10.84
C ASN A 643 17.95 -8.96 -10.24
N SER A 644 17.28 -9.50 -9.24
CA SER A 644 16.22 -8.78 -8.54
C SER A 644 16.22 -9.07 -7.05
N THR A 645 15.87 -8.11 -6.21
CA THR A 645 15.63 -8.34 -4.77
C THR A 645 14.30 -7.71 -4.38
N LEU A 646 13.62 -8.28 -3.38
CA LEU A 646 12.34 -7.77 -2.90
C LEU A 646 12.45 -7.47 -1.41
N HIS A 647 11.90 -6.33 -0.99
CA HIS A 647 12.07 -5.82 0.38
C HIS A 647 10.81 -5.18 0.95
N LEU A 648 10.71 -5.17 2.27
CA LEU A 648 9.75 -4.37 3.04
C LEU A 648 10.47 -3.15 3.60
N ALA A 649 9.86 -1.97 3.47
CA ALA A 649 10.39 -0.76 4.10
C ALA A 649 9.27 0.19 4.54
N SER A 650 9.53 0.93 5.62
CA SER A 650 8.73 2.10 5.98
C SER A 650 9.65 3.28 6.27
N ALA A 651 9.47 4.35 5.51
CA ALA A 651 10.26 5.57 5.68
C ALA A 651 9.88 6.34 6.95
N THR A 652 8.64 6.15 7.44
CA THR A 652 8.06 6.97 8.52
C THR A 652 7.55 6.14 9.69
N GLY A 653 7.18 4.88 9.49
CA GLY A 653 6.61 4.01 10.53
C GLY A 653 5.19 4.41 10.98
N CYS A 654 4.65 5.51 10.45
CA CYS A 654 3.32 6.02 10.75
C CYS A 654 2.77 6.90 9.60
N GLY A 655 1.46 7.09 9.59
CA GLY A 655 0.78 8.04 8.70
C GLY A 655 0.90 9.50 9.17
N PRO A 656 0.79 10.48 8.26
CA PRO A 656 0.76 11.90 8.64
C PRO A 656 -0.50 12.19 9.47
N ARG A 657 -0.38 13.08 10.47
CA ARG A 657 -1.52 13.51 11.29
C ARG A 657 -2.51 14.31 10.44
N GLU A 658 -3.80 14.10 10.68
CA GLU A 658 -4.84 15.00 10.12
C GLU A 658 -4.63 16.42 10.67
N GLN A 659 -4.61 17.40 9.76
CA GLN A 659 -4.41 18.81 10.10
C GLN A 659 -5.62 19.62 9.65
N SER A 660 -6.04 20.56 10.50
CA SER A 660 -7.20 21.43 10.28
C SER A 660 -6.93 22.60 9.33
N ASP A 661 -5.67 22.99 9.17
CA ASP A 661 -5.23 24.03 8.23
C ASP A 661 -4.64 23.39 6.97
N ALA A 662 -5.34 23.53 5.84
CA ALA A 662 -4.93 22.96 4.56
C ALA A 662 -3.68 23.64 3.95
N SER A 663 -3.25 24.79 4.48
CA SER A 663 -2.10 25.56 3.97
C SER A 663 -0.77 25.21 4.67
N ALA A 664 -0.82 24.58 5.84
CA ALA A 664 0.36 24.15 6.59
C ALA A 664 0.86 22.78 6.09
N PRO A 665 2.20 22.53 6.10
CA PRO A 665 2.72 21.22 5.74
C PRO A 665 2.24 20.17 6.75
N ARG A 666 1.66 19.08 6.23
CA ARG A 666 1.28 17.91 7.04
C ARG A 666 2.50 17.36 7.76
N ARG A 667 2.31 16.87 8.98
CA ARG A 667 3.40 16.37 9.83
C ARG A 667 3.11 14.99 10.38
N PHE A 668 4.17 14.22 10.58
CA PHE A 668 4.12 12.93 11.24
C PHE A 668 4.17 13.10 12.76
N ASP A 669 3.70 12.07 13.46
CA ASP A 669 3.78 12.00 14.91
C ASP A 669 5.22 11.81 15.37
N GLU A 670 5.71 12.70 16.25
CA GLU A 670 7.10 12.68 16.72
C GLU A 670 7.47 11.41 17.48
N THR A 671 6.52 10.81 18.20
CA THR A 671 6.79 9.62 19.03
C THR A 671 6.74 8.33 18.21
N LEU A 672 5.94 8.32 17.13
CA LEU A 672 5.75 7.17 16.25
C LEU A 672 6.69 7.18 15.04
N PHE A 673 7.22 8.34 14.64
CA PHE A 673 8.06 8.46 13.46
C PHE A 673 9.35 7.66 13.61
N ARG A 674 9.51 6.60 12.80
CA ARG A 674 10.69 5.74 12.78
C ARG A 674 10.93 5.18 11.38
N GLN A 675 12.18 5.22 10.95
CA GLN A 675 12.59 4.55 9.73
C GLN A 675 12.79 3.06 10.01
N HIS A 676 12.26 2.22 9.13
CA HIS A 676 12.37 0.77 9.21
C HIS A 676 12.84 0.22 7.87
N ARG A 677 14.01 -0.43 7.84
CA ARG A 677 14.47 -1.27 6.73
C ARG A 677 14.66 -0.54 5.40
N VAL A 678 14.93 0.77 5.48
CA VAL A 678 15.06 1.63 4.30
C VAL A 678 16.40 1.43 3.58
N LEU A 679 17.45 0.92 4.24
CA LEU A 679 18.79 0.86 3.67
C LEU A 679 19.08 -0.44 2.86
N ARG A 680 18.49 -1.57 3.27
CA ARG A 680 18.66 -2.89 2.62
C ARG A 680 18.45 -2.89 1.09
N PRO A 681 17.41 -2.23 0.53
CA PRO A 681 17.22 -2.17 -0.90
C PRO A 681 18.38 -1.49 -1.64
N LEU A 682 18.94 -0.42 -1.06
CA LEU A 682 20.07 0.29 -1.64
C LEU A 682 21.33 -0.59 -1.61
N LEU A 683 21.65 -1.22 -0.48
CA LEU A 683 22.80 -2.11 -0.36
C LEU A 683 22.71 -3.28 -1.36
N SER A 684 21.50 -3.80 -1.58
CA SER A 684 21.27 -4.88 -2.55
C SER A 684 21.55 -4.43 -3.98
N LEU A 685 21.10 -3.23 -4.38
CA LEU A 685 21.43 -2.65 -5.68
C LEU A 685 22.95 -2.43 -5.83
N LEU A 686 23.63 -1.93 -4.79
CA LEU A 686 25.07 -1.71 -4.83
C LEU A 686 25.85 -3.03 -5.00
N ALA A 687 25.41 -4.12 -4.36
CA ALA A 687 25.99 -5.46 -4.56
C ALA A 687 25.75 -5.97 -5.98
N MET A 688 24.51 -5.87 -6.49
CA MET A 688 24.14 -6.33 -7.84
C MET A 688 24.89 -5.57 -8.94
N GLN A 689 25.20 -4.29 -8.71
CA GLN A 689 26.01 -3.45 -9.59
C GLN A 689 27.53 -3.63 -9.42
N GLY A 690 27.96 -4.40 -8.41
CA GLY A 690 29.38 -4.59 -8.11
C GLY A 690 30.07 -3.36 -7.50
N VAL A 691 29.30 -2.38 -7.01
CA VAL A 691 29.81 -1.25 -6.23
C VAL A 691 30.24 -1.70 -4.84
N MET A 692 29.48 -2.60 -4.23
CA MET A 692 29.81 -3.24 -2.96
C MET A 692 30.37 -4.63 -3.25
N THR A 693 31.51 -4.96 -2.65
CA THR A 693 32.12 -6.30 -2.71
C THR A 693 32.38 -6.85 -1.30
N GLY A 694 32.82 -8.10 -1.22
CA GLY A 694 33.10 -8.77 0.06
C GLY A 694 31.90 -9.57 0.60
N PRO A 695 32.02 -10.09 1.83
CA PRO A 695 31.10 -11.11 2.35
C PRO A 695 29.63 -10.68 2.35
N ALA A 696 29.36 -9.41 2.66
CA ALA A 696 28.00 -8.87 2.67
C ALA A 696 27.40 -8.76 1.25
N ALA A 697 28.22 -8.47 0.23
CA ALA A 697 27.77 -8.47 -1.16
C ALA A 697 27.55 -9.89 -1.68
N ASP A 698 28.45 -10.83 -1.35
CA ASP A 698 28.31 -12.24 -1.75
C ASP A 698 27.04 -12.86 -1.16
N ALA A 699 26.67 -12.45 0.06
CA ALA A 699 25.44 -12.86 0.72
C ALA A 699 24.19 -12.40 -0.04
N VAL A 700 24.14 -11.15 -0.54
CA VAL A 700 23.05 -10.65 -1.39
C VAL A 700 22.96 -11.42 -2.70
N LEU A 701 24.11 -11.74 -3.30
CA LEU A 701 24.19 -12.38 -4.61
C LEU A 701 23.92 -13.89 -4.57
N GLY A 702 23.57 -14.44 -3.39
CA GLY A 702 23.21 -15.85 -3.23
C GLY A 702 24.40 -16.80 -3.39
N GLY A 703 25.59 -16.38 -2.95
CA GLY A 703 26.83 -17.13 -3.06
C GLY A 703 26.71 -18.58 -2.58
N GLY A 704 26.73 -19.52 -3.53
CA GLY A 704 27.06 -20.91 -3.26
C GLY A 704 28.44 -20.96 -2.63
N GLY A 705 28.57 -21.72 -1.54
CA GLY A 705 29.87 -22.06 -0.98
C GLY A 705 30.77 -22.61 -2.08
N HIS A 706 31.92 -21.98 -2.28
CA HIS A 706 33.11 -22.69 -2.70
C HIS A 706 33.91 -22.92 -1.44
N GLY A 707 33.79 -24.13 -0.90
CA GLY A 707 34.75 -24.64 0.06
C GLY A 707 36.07 -24.88 -0.66
N ALA A 708 37.11 -24.18 -0.21
CA ALA A 708 38.47 -24.64 0.01
C ALA A 708 39.28 -23.47 0.57
#